data_AF-A0A841ZCE0-F1
#
_entry.id   AF-A0A841ZCE0-F1
#
_cell.length_a   1.000
_cell.length_b   1.000
_cell.length_c   1.000
_cell.angle_alpha   90.00
_cell.angle_beta   90.00
_cell.angle_gamma   90.00
#
_symmetry.space_group_name_H-M   'P 1'
#
loop_
_entity.id
_entity.type
_entity.pdbx_description
1 polymer ?
#
loop_
_entity_poly.entity_id
_entity_poly.type
_entity_poly.pdbx_seq_one_letter_code
_entity_poly.pdbx_strand_id
1 'polypeptide(L)'
;MEEKITYLQAIFNDGVTEFDVTIKKEQSIHDILNMYSNEKTEDEVEIGAEHTIRVGYQIEERQVHFWEGNFATRTAETWEDWKHVVEYLDGMILLDKLLDEPTHEVSQFTLFGEAEVQEKPFVFKQKIIDAVLVNEHPYRRGAIYDQLNKGETNKHNIAFLKQAFGTGGHSPAVFGTNLSQFTSPKGYEVSLDFDHKVVIKWADVLKMIVRLIQTNRYMTKQEKEEWHTKKAELGIEPDSAFSAIQNEDEDEMDEDEITDDIHSERNIFPYSLTKPALSETEVNTLLKTTDLLQATKKEIYDFFQKSNSDLEKETYISAIFNDQFTEIYVGKDNDRYGYKTYEDGLILWKGSYLSRSAEIFHEWQVVAEHINSMIVNNTFLDEEPSQQPAQNSFFDMPEEEKVFGVDIAVTNVLENTKDNTDLRDVFESMIFTDLDEKRKLVNLLSTSDGYEQTQAYLSRHIGTSESSELTTGEWVDVFITEAGITLEIANDDGNKSATILNFDWVEVIDAIKQDLVEQGYAFDTIKKEQIQMNEENIIELAPKDYRIVDADLGTGGAKAKFANNVAAIKTLQQIERENRLATVEEQDILARYVGWGGLSQAFHNENKLWEKEYQELVTLLPETEYASARASTLNAFYTPPVVVKAMYQAIDNMGFQSGNVLEPAMGTGNFFGLLPESMQASKLYGVELDSLTGRIAKQLYQTASITIAGFEKSITPDNFFDVAIGNIPFGAYKIPDAAYDKHNFMVHDYFFAKTLDKVRAGGVIAFIT
;
A
#
# COMPACT_ATOMS: atom_id res chain seq x y z
N MET A 1 -15.32 34.67 10.05
CA MET A 1 -14.44 35.82 10.39
C MET A 1 -14.77 36.37 11.78
N GLU A 2 -15.99 36.86 12.03
CA GLU A 2 -16.37 37.43 13.34
C GLU A 2 -16.24 36.45 14.52
N GLU A 3 -16.60 35.18 14.32
CA GLU A 3 -16.41 34.12 15.33
C GLU A 3 -14.92 33.92 15.68
N LYS A 4 -14.04 33.90 14.67
CA LYS A 4 -12.58 33.79 14.87
C LYS A 4 -12.04 34.98 15.66
N ILE A 5 -12.49 36.20 15.33
CA ILE A 5 -12.12 37.41 16.07
C ILE A 5 -12.55 37.30 17.54
N THR A 6 -13.80 36.89 17.77
CA THR A 6 -14.35 36.73 19.13
C THR A 6 -13.58 35.70 19.94
N TYR A 7 -13.22 34.58 19.31
CA TYR A 7 -12.41 33.54 19.94
C TYR A 7 -11.01 34.05 20.31
N LEU A 8 -10.31 34.74 19.40
CA LEU A 8 -8.98 35.27 19.67
C LEU A 8 -8.98 36.32 20.78
N GLN A 9 -10.00 37.19 20.81
CA GLN A 9 -10.18 38.15 21.88
C GLN A 9 -10.34 37.48 23.26
N ALA A 10 -10.94 36.29 23.32
CA ALA A 10 -11.15 35.57 24.57
C ALA A 10 -9.89 34.88 25.13
N ILE A 11 -8.89 34.62 24.28
CA ILE A 11 -7.66 33.90 24.69
C ILE A 11 -6.45 34.81 24.93
N PHE A 12 -6.45 36.04 24.41
CA PHE A 12 -5.38 36.99 24.70
C PHE A 12 -5.50 37.51 26.14
N ASN A 13 -4.36 37.74 26.79
CA ASN A 13 -4.36 38.28 28.15
C ASN A 13 -4.73 39.77 28.14
N ASP A 14 -5.55 40.18 29.10
CA ASP A 14 -5.83 41.60 29.35
C ASP A 14 -4.57 42.32 29.88
N GLY A 15 -4.29 43.51 29.33
CA GLY A 15 -3.20 44.37 29.76
C GLY A 15 -1.92 44.24 28.91
N VAL A 16 -0.80 44.72 29.47
CA VAL A 16 0.52 44.71 28.81
C VAL A 16 1.17 43.35 29.03
N THR A 17 1.43 42.62 27.95
CA THR A 17 2.12 41.33 27.98
C THR A 17 3.48 41.46 27.29
N GLU A 18 4.55 41.00 27.95
CA GLU A 18 5.91 40.97 27.38
C GLU A 18 6.54 39.60 27.59
N PHE A 19 7.29 39.15 26.58
CA PHE A 19 7.99 37.87 26.60
C PHE A 19 9.18 37.91 25.66
N ASP A 20 10.08 36.95 25.83
CA ASP A 20 11.30 36.85 25.04
C ASP A 20 11.08 35.83 23.91
N VAL A 21 11.45 36.22 22.68
CA VAL A 21 11.36 35.38 21.47
C VAL A 21 12.76 35.21 20.91
N THR A 22 13.17 33.97 20.69
CA THR A 22 14.43 33.65 20.01
C THR A 22 14.19 33.57 18.51
N ILE A 23 14.89 34.41 17.75
CA ILE A 23 14.82 34.45 16.29
C ILE A 23 16.16 33.98 15.72
N LYS A 24 16.10 33.13 14.70
CA LYS A 24 17.25 32.76 13.87
C LYS A 24 17.31 33.70 12.69
N LYS A 25 18.46 34.34 12.48
CA LYS A 25 18.68 35.23 11.32
C LYS A 25 18.89 34.39 10.06
N GLU A 26 17.88 34.33 9.19
CA GLU A 26 17.96 33.69 7.87
C GLU A 26 18.67 34.61 6.85
N GLN A 27 19.35 34.03 5.85
CA GLN A 27 20.02 34.80 4.81
C GLN A 27 19.01 35.46 3.86
N SER A 28 19.07 36.79 3.69
CA SER A 28 18.35 37.47 2.60
C SER A 28 19.30 37.88 1.46
N ILE A 29 18.76 37.98 0.23
CA ILE A 29 19.50 38.51 -0.93
C ILE A 29 19.98 39.95 -0.69
N HIS A 30 19.27 40.73 0.12
CA HIS A 30 19.67 42.09 0.48
C HIS A 30 20.96 42.08 1.33
N ASP A 31 21.10 41.11 2.23
CA ASP A 31 22.31 40.92 3.05
C ASP A 31 23.50 40.47 2.20
N ILE A 32 23.27 39.59 1.23
CA ILE A 32 24.30 39.14 0.28
C ILE A 32 24.75 40.31 -0.61
N LEU A 33 23.82 41.13 -1.11
CA LEU A 33 24.13 42.29 -1.96
C LEU A 33 24.89 43.37 -1.19
N ASN A 34 24.61 43.57 0.09
CA ASN A 34 25.35 44.48 0.97
C ASN A 34 26.75 43.98 1.33
N MET A 35 27.02 42.67 1.30
CA MET A 35 28.40 42.15 1.45
C MET A 35 29.32 42.52 0.27
N TYR A 36 28.76 42.81 -0.91
CA TYR A 36 29.50 43.17 -2.12
C TYR A 36 29.44 44.66 -2.47
N SER A 37 28.68 45.46 -1.71
CA SER A 37 28.74 46.92 -1.80
C SER A 37 29.92 47.40 -0.94
N ASN A 38 30.79 48.23 -1.51
CA ASN A 38 32.03 48.71 -0.87
C ASN A 38 31.79 49.73 0.28
N GLU A 39 30.69 49.62 1.02
CA GLU A 39 30.38 50.46 2.17
C GLU A 39 30.25 49.58 3.41
N LYS A 40 31.39 49.20 4.00
CA LYS A 40 31.43 48.65 5.35
C LYS A 40 30.93 49.71 6.34
N THR A 41 29.98 49.33 7.18
CA THR A 41 30.05 49.65 8.61
C THR A 41 30.25 48.33 9.35
N GLU A 42 31.18 48.33 10.30
CA GLU A 42 31.87 47.16 10.86
C GLU A 42 31.11 46.41 11.97
N ASP A 43 29.79 46.57 12.09
CA ASP A 43 29.01 45.87 13.10
C ASP A 43 28.41 44.56 12.54
N GLU A 44 29.18 43.49 12.72
CA GLU A 44 28.78 42.09 12.94
C GLU A 44 27.43 41.63 12.35
N VAL A 45 27.44 41.12 11.12
CA VAL A 45 26.35 40.26 10.63
C VAL A 45 26.69 38.81 10.98
N GLU A 46 26.35 38.39 12.19
CA GLU A 46 26.43 36.98 12.60
C GLU A 46 25.25 36.20 11.98
N ILE A 47 25.50 35.63 10.81
CA ILE A 47 24.55 34.74 10.12
C ILE A 47 24.43 33.43 10.92
N GLY A 48 23.21 33.04 11.26
CA GLY A 48 22.94 31.83 12.05
C GLY A 48 23.03 31.99 13.57
N ALA A 49 23.34 33.20 14.08
CA ALA A 49 23.27 33.47 15.52
C ALA A 49 21.82 33.62 15.97
N GLU A 50 21.45 32.87 17.00
CA GLU A 50 20.17 33.00 17.70
C GLU A 50 20.16 34.31 18.49
N HIS A 51 19.25 35.21 18.14
CA HIS A 51 19.04 36.46 18.85
C HIS A 51 17.75 36.36 19.63
N THR A 52 17.85 36.48 20.96
CA THR A 52 16.68 36.65 21.80
C THR A 52 16.29 38.12 21.81
N ILE A 53 15.13 38.43 21.23
CA ILE A 53 14.52 39.74 21.30
C ILE A 53 13.37 39.70 22.29
N ARG A 54 13.20 40.78 23.06
CA ARG A 54 12.00 40.96 23.86
C ARG A 54 10.93 41.57 23.00
N VAL A 55 9.71 41.06 23.10
CA VAL A 55 8.55 41.59 22.40
C VAL A 55 7.37 41.69 23.36
N GLY A 56 6.34 42.41 22.96
CA GLY A 56 5.10 42.40 23.71
C GLY A 56 3.90 42.80 22.89
N TYR A 57 2.73 42.61 23.49
CA TYR A 57 1.46 43.05 22.92
C TYR A 57 0.51 43.59 23.99
N GLN A 58 -0.42 44.41 23.55
CA GLN A 58 -1.54 44.92 24.34
C GLN A 58 -2.80 44.97 23.48
N ILE A 59 -3.90 44.44 24.02
CA ILE A 59 -5.21 44.55 23.40
C ILE A 59 -5.79 45.94 23.64
N GLU A 60 -6.33 46.53 22.59
CA GLU A 60 -7.21 47.70 22.64
C GLU A 60 -8.60 47.34 22.06
N GLU A 61 -9.63 48.18 22.27
CA GLU A 61 -11.04 47.86 21.95
C GLU A 61 -11.28 47.35 20.51
N ARG A 62 -10.41 47.69 19.55
CA ARG A 62 -10.56 47.32 18.13
C ARG A 62 -9.29 46.77 17.47
N GLN A 63 -8.16 46.84 18.15
CA GLN A 63 -6.84 46.64 17.56
C GLN A 63 -5.91 45.97 18.57
N VAL A 64 -4.84 45.37 18.06
CA VAL A 64 -3.76 44.81 18.88
C VAL A 64 -2.50 45.61 18.58
N HIS A 65 -1.91 46.14 19.65
CA HIS A 65 -0.64 46.86 19.59
C HIS A 65 0.49 45.88 19.89
N PHE A 66 1.42 45.71 18.95
CA PHE A 66 2.62 44.88 19.10
C PHE A 66 3.87 45.74 19.14
N TRP A 67 4.89 45.32 19.90
CA TRP A 67 6.18 46.02 19.96
C TRP A 67 7.38 45.10 20.17
N GLU A 68 8.55 45.63 19.84
CA GLU A 68 9.88 45.09 20.16
C GLU A 68 10.50 45.90 21.31
N GLY A 69 11.24 45.23 22.19
CA GLY A 69 11.81 45.77 23.42
C GLY A 69 10.85 45.72 24.60
N ASN A 70 11.19 46.44 25.67
CA ASN A 70 10.27 46.64 26.79
C ASN A 70 9.26 47.74 26.44
N PHE A 71 8.05 47.67 26.97
CA PHE A 71 6.96 48.61 26.79
C PHE A 71 7.36 50.06 27.09
N ALA A 72 8.26 50.28 28.05
CA ALA A 72 8.75 51.63 28.37
C ALA A 72 9.83 52.14 27.40
N THR A 73 10.50 51.24 26.67
CA THR A 73 11.69 51.50 25.84
C THR A 73 11.58 50.74 24.52
N ARG A 74 10.44 50.88 23.83
CA ARG A 74 10.16 50.18 22.58
C ARG A 74 11.15 50.57 21.49
N THR A 75 11.66 49.59 20.74
CA THR A 75 12.56 49.78 19.59
C THR A 75 11.81 49.78 18.26
N ALA A 76 10.66 49.08 18.19
CA ALA A 76 9.72 49.08 17.07
C ALA A 76 8.29 48.82 17.58
N GLU A 77 7.26 49.28 16.87
CA GLU A 77 5.85 49.06 17.21
C GLU A 77 4.92 49.08 15.98
N THR A 78 3.81 48.34 16.04
CA THR A 78 2.74 48.32 15.01
C THR A 78 1.35 48.09 15.61
N TRP A 79 0.31 48.51 14.90
CA TRP A 79 -1.09 48.30 15.26
C TRP A 79 -1.79 47.51 14.18
N GLU A 80 -2.38 46.38 14.55
CA GLU A 80 -3.15 45.54 13.65
C GLU A 80 -4.61 45.47 14.08
N ASP A 81 -5.53 45.51 13.12
CA ASP A 81 -6.92 45.18 13.43
C ASP A 81 -7.07 43.67 13.61
N TRP A 82 -8.13 43.26 14.32
CA TRP A 82 -8.38 41.85 14.60
C TRP A 82 -8.58 41.00 13.35
N LYS A 83 -9.01 41.62 12.23
CA LYS A 83 -9.18 40.90 10.97
C LYS A 83 -7.82 40.52 10.40
N HIS A 84 -6.86 41.46 10.35
CA HIS A 84 -5.50 41.18 9.91
C HIS A 84 -4.81 40.16 10.83
N VAL A 85 -5.02 40.24 12.15
CA VAL A 85 -4.50 39.24 13.09
C VAL A 85 -5.03 37.83 12.77
N VAL A 86 -6.33 37.69 12.51
CA VAL A 86 -6.91 36.41 12.06
C VAL A 86 -6.29 35.97 10.74
N GLU A 87 -6.12 36.86 9.76
CA GLU A 87 -5.57 36.49 8.46
C GLU A 87 -4.08 36.10 8.54
N TYR A 88 -3.28 36.72 9.42
CA TYR A 88 -1.90 36.27 9.72
C TYR A 88 -1.88 34.87 10.34
N LEU A 89 -2.78 34.58 11.27
CA LEU A 89 -2.91 33.25 11.88
C LEU A 89 -3.41 32.21 10.85
N ASP A 90 -4.41 32.54 10.04
CA ASP A 90 -4.88 31.67 8.96
C ASP A 90 -3.73 31.38 7.95
N GLY A 91 -2.89 32.37 7.66
CA GLY A 91 -1.68 32.20 6.86
C GLY A 91 -0.63 31.29 7.52
N MET A 92 -0.44 31.42 8.82
CA MET A 92 0.42 30.50 9.59
C MET A 92 -0.16 29.08 9.60
N ILE A 93 -1.46 28.88 9.74
CA ILE A 93 -2.12 27.56 9.65
C ILE A 93 -1.95 26.98 8.24
N LEU A 94 -2.16 27.80 7.20
CA LEU A 94 -2.01 27.38 5.81
C LEU A 94 -0.59 26.84 5.53
N LEU A 95 0.42 27.47 6.13
CA LEU A 95 1.83 27.09 6.03
C LEU A 95 2.28 26.10 7.11
N ASP A 96 1.38 25.60 7.96
CA ASP A 96 1.67 24.71 9.09
C ASP A 96 2.67 25.29 10.11
N LYS A 97 2.70 26.62 10.28
CA LYS A 97 3.59 27.40 11.18
C LYS A 97 2.98 27.73 12.55
N LEU A 98 1.69 27.41 12.77
CA LEU A 98 0.95 27.70 14.02
C LEU A 98 0.75 26.47 14.91
N LEU A 99 1.14 25.32 14.40
CA LEU A 99 1.31 24.15 15.24
C LEU A 99 2.56 24.44 16.07
N ASP A 100 2.50 24.31 17.40
CA ASP A 100 3.71 23.96 18.15
C ASP A 100 4.37 22.88 17.30
N GLU A 101 5.65 23.02 16.94
CA GLU A 101 6.34 21.91 16.31
C GLU A 101 5.90 20.70 17.12
N PRO A 102 5.19 19.72 16.50
CA PRO A 102 4.76 18.57 17.26
C PRO A 102 6.05 18.13 17.93
N THR A 103 6.09 18.08 19.25
CA THR A 103 7.21 17.49 19.99
C THR A 103 7.36 16.13 19.38
N HIS A 104 8.21 15.98 18.36
CA HIS A 104 7.90 15.13 17.20
C HIS A 104 7.04 13.95 17.64
N GLU A 105 5.71 14.05 17.48
CA GLU A 105 4.94 12.83 17.48
C GLU A 105 5.49 12.13 16.27
N VAL A 106 6.33 11.14 16.56
CA VAL A 106 6.98 10.29 15.61
C VAL A 106 5.84 9.66 14.83
N SER A 107 5.43 10.32 13.75
CA SER A 107 4.79 9.67 12.63
C SER A 107 5.68 8.48 12.36
N GLN A 108 5.12 7.27 12.32
CA GLN A 108 5.83 5.99 12.26
C GLN A 108 6.76 5.81 11.02
N PHE A 109 7.07 6.90 10.31
CA PHE A 109 8.15 7.08 9.37
C PHE A 109 9.31 7.88 9.98
N THR A 110 10.06 7.26 10.89
CA THR A 110 11.50 7.53 11.03
C THR A 110 12.20 6.27 11.55
N LEU A 111 12.32 5.26 10.70
CA LEU A 111 13.47 4.37 10.76
C LEU A 111 14.56 4.96 9.87
N PHE A 112 15.82 4.72 10.23
CA PHE A 112 17.07 5.04 9.50
C PHE A 112 17.73 6.38 9.89
N GLY A 113 18.62 6.31 10.89
CA GLY A 113 19.50 7.41 11.28
C GLY A 113 20.41 7.88 10.16
N GLU A 114 20.87 9.13 10.23
CA GLU A 114 21.89 9.81 9.42
C GLU A 114 21.67 9.83 7.88
N ALA A 115 20.71 10.66 7.49
CA ALA A 115 20.77 11.40 6.24
C ALA A 115 21.72 12.60 6.41
N GLU A 116 22.71 12.73 5.53
CA GLU A 116 23.05 14.08 5.06
C GLU A 116 21.75 14.68 4.56
N VAL A 117 21.36 15.81 5.14
CA VAL A 117 20.20 16.61 4.71
C VAL A 117 20.48 17.08 3.28
N GLN A 118 20.17 16.23 2.30
CA GLN A 118 19.76 16.74 1.00
C GLN A 118 18.36 17.26 1.21
N GLU A 119 18.23 18.59 1.23
CA GLU A 119 16.94 19.25 1.21
C GLU A 119 16.06 18.54 0.17
N LYS A 120 14.91 18.02 0.63
CA LYS A 120 13.88 17.49 -0.26
C LYS A 120 13.62 18.57 -1.32
N PRO A 121 13.44 18.23 -2.61
CA PRO A 121 12.98 19.22 -3.56
C PRO A 121 11.73 19.86 -2.99
N PHE A 122 11.76 21.19 -2.83
CA PHE A 122 10.65 21.91 -2.25
C PHE A 122 9.40 21.73 -3.12
N VAL A 123 8.36 21.14 -2.54
CA VAL A 123 7.07 20.92 -3.19
C VAL A 123 6.00 21.53 -2.29
N PHE A 124 5.22 22.46 -2.84
CA PHE A 124 4.06 22.99 -2.14
C PHE A 124 3.02 21.91 -1.91
N LYS A 125 2.42 21.89 -0.71
CA LYS A 125 1.19 21.13 -0.44
C LYS A 125 0.08 21.64 -1.35
N GLN A 126 -0.83 20.75 -1.75
CA GLN A 126 -1.91 21.10 -2.68
C GLN A 126 -2.81 22.23 -2.14
N LYS A 127 -3.07 22.25 -0.83
CA LYS A 127 -3.79 23.34 -0.15
C LYS A 127 -3.19 24.74 -0.38
N ILE A 128 -1.87 24.84 -0.53
CA ILE A 128 -1.19 26.12 -0.78
C ILE A 128 -1.43 26.58 -2.22
N ILE A 129 -1.30 25.66 -3.18
CA ILE A 129 -1.54 25.94 -4.60
C ILE A 129 -3.01 26.34 -4.80
N ASP A 130 -3.93 25.64 -4.15
CA ASP A 130 -5.36 25.94 -4.21
C ASP A 130 -5.69 27.31 -3.63
N ALA A 131 -5.14 27.64 -2.46
CA ALA A 131 -5.32 28.94 -1.82
C ALA A 131 -4.85 30.09 -2.73
N VAL A 132 -3.70 29.94 -3.39
CA VAL A 132 -3.18 30.94 -4.34
C VAL A 132 -4.11 31.09 -5.56
N LEU A 133 -4.63 29.99 -6.11
CA LEU A 133 -5.54 30.03 -7.26
C LEU A 133 -6.92 30.62 -6.92
N VAL A 134 -7.41 30.42 -5.70
CA VAL A 134 -8.69 30.94 -5.22
C VAL A 134 -8.58 32.40 -4.76
N ASN A 135 -7.41 32.83 -4.27
CA ASN A 135 -7.20 34.22 -3.85
C ASN A 135 -7.02 35.21 -5.03
N GLU A 136 -7.23 34.74 -6.26
CA GLU A 136 -7.27 35.57 -7.45
C GLU A 136 -8.47 36.53 -7.46
N HIS A 137 -8.33 37.61 -8.23
CA HIS A 137 -9.34 38.66 -8.31
C HIS A 137 -10.73 38.07 -8.68
N PRO A 138 -11.81 38.36 -7.92
CA PRO A 138 -13.14 37.78 -8.14
C PRO A 138 -13.66 37.87 -9.59
N TYR A 139 -13.49 39.01 -10.27
CA TYR A 139 -13.84 39.15 -11.69
C TYR A 139 -13.09 38.21 -12.63
N ARG A 140 -11.80 37.96 -12.38
CA ARG A 140 -11.01 37.01 -13.17
C ARG A 140 -11.53 35.60 -12.93
N ARG A 141 -11.82 35.24 -11.67
CA ARG A 141 -12.42 33.94 -11.32
C ARG A 141 -13.77 33.74 -12.00
N GLY A 142 -14.65 34.74 -11.96
CA GLY A 142 -15.95 34.69 -12.65
C GLY A 142 -15.82 34.50 -14.17
N ALA A 143 -14.89 35.24 -14.82
CA ALA A 143 -14.66 35.09 -16.25
C ALA A 143 -14.08 33.72 -16.63
N ILE A 144 -13.20 33.16 -15.81
CA ILE A 144 -12.65 31.79 -15.98
C ILE A 144 -13.76 30.75 -15.77
N TYR A 145 -14.57 30.92 -14.74
CA TYR A 145 -15.70 30.04 -14.46
C TYR A 145 -16.68 29.99 -15.63
N ASP A 146 -17.06 31.14 -16.18
CA ASP A 146 -17.93 31.20 -17.37
C ASP A 146 -17.27 30.54 -18.57
N GLN A 147 -15.99 30.83 -18.84
CA GLN A 147 -15.27 30.25 -19.96
C GLN A 147 -15.26 28.73 -19.92
N LEU A 148 -14.98 28.15 -18.75
CA LEU A 148 -14.91 26.71 -18.59
C LEU A 148 -16.29 26.05 -18.72
N ASN A 149 -17.37 26.75 -18.38
CA ASN A 149 -18.74 26.29 -18.57
C ASN A 149 -19.25 26.33 -20.03
N LYS A 150 -18.52 26.94 -20.97
CA LYS A 150 -18.89 26.96 -22.40
C LYS A 150 -18.68 25.63 -23.13
N GLY A 151 -18.03 24.65 -22.50
CA GLY A 151 -17.71 23.37 -23.12
C GLY A 151 -16.65 23.44 -24.23
N GLU A 152 -15.81 24.48 -24.22
CA GLU A 152 -14.73 24.64 -25.20
C GLU A 152 -13.58 23.65 -25.00
N THR A 153 -12.75 23.46 -26.05
CA THR A 153 -11.62 22.52 -25.99
C THR A 153 -10.53 22.97 -25.03
N ASN A 154 -9.75 22.02 -24.49
CA ASN A 154 -8.64 22.31 -23.57
C ASN A 154 -7.63 23.31 -24.14
N LYS A 155 -7.43 23.28 -25.46
CA LYS A 155 -6.55 24.22 -26.16
C LYS A 155 -7.07 25.66 -26.07
N HIS A 156 -8.37 25.87 -26.24
CA HIS A 156 -8.99 27.19 -26.13
C HIS A 156 -9.03 27.66 -24.68
N ASN A 157 -9.37 26.77 -23.75
CA ASN A 157 -9.37 27.09 -22.32
C ASN A 157 -7.96 27.47 -21.83
N ILE A 158 -6.90 26.75 -22.23
CA ILE A 158 -5.51 27.12 -21.91
C ILE A 158 -5.13 28.48 -22.51
N ALA A 159 -5.56 28.77 -23.75
CA ALA A 159 -5.30 30.06 -24.37
C ALA A 159 -6.01 31.20 -23.63
N PHE A 160 -7.26 30.98 -23.21
CA PHE A 160 -8.01 31.91 -22.38
C PHE A 160 -7.32 32.15 -21.03
N LEU A 161 -6.89 31.09 -20.33
CA LEU A 161 -6.17 31.24 -19.05
C LEU A 161 -4.92 32.10 -19.23
N LYS A 162 -4.09 31.83 -20.25
CA LYS A 162 -2.90 32.66 -20.55
C LYS A 162 -3.24 34.13 -20.79
N GLN A 163 -4.37 34.41 -21.44
CA GLN A 163 -4.84 35.76 -21.68
C GLN A 163 -5.39 36.43 -20.41
N ALA A 164 -6.20 35.72 -19.63
CA ALA A 164 -6.87 36.21 -18.43
C ALA A 164 -5.87 36.54 -17.31
N PHE A 165 -4.84 35.70 -17.16
CA PHE A 165 -3.76 35.93 -16.22
C PHE A 165 -2.70 36.90 -16.75
N GLY A 166 -2.44 36.89 -18.06
CA GLY A 166 -1.42 37.74 -18.66
C GLY A 166 0.00 37.40 -18.18
N THR A 167 0.91 38.39 -18.26
CA THR A 167 2.25 38.29 -17.67
C THR A 167 2.38 39.32 -16.56
N GLY A 168 2.59 38.85 -15.34
CA GLY A 168 2.65 39.69 -14.15
C GLY A 168 2.55 38.87 -12.88
N GLY A 169 2.82 39.48 -11.74
CA GLY A 169 2.76 38.81 -10.45
C GLY A 169 2.39 39.77 -9.33
N HIS A 170 2.11 39.21 -8.17
CA HIS A 170 1.84 39.98 -6.96
C HIS A 170 2.32 39.23 -5.73
N SER A 171 2.62 39.99 -4.69
CA SER A 171 3.00 39.51 -3.36
C SER A 171 2.33 40.42 -2.31
N PRO A 172 1.72 39.86 -1.26
CA PRO A 172 1.53 38.43 -1.05
C PRO A 172 0.41 37.87 -1.94
N ALA A 173 0.56 36.63 -2.41
CA ALA A 173 -0.44 35.89 -3.16
C ALA A 173 -1.58 35.38 -2.27
N VAL A 174 -1.28 35.13 -0.99
CA VAL A 174 -2.26 34.88 0.07
C VAL A 174 -1.93 35.80 1.23
N PHE A 175 -2.86 36.65 1.64
CA PHE A 175 -2.63 37.58 2.75
C PHE A 175 -2.23 36.81 4.03
N GLY A 176 -1.35 37.39 4.85
CA GLY A 176 -0.80 36.71 6.02
C GLY A 176 0.31 35.70 5.73
N THR A 177 0.74 35.56 4.47
CA THR A 177 1.85 34.68 4.05
C THR A 177 2.90 35.44 3.26
N ASN A 178 4.08 34.84 3.08
CA ASN A 178 5.13 35.34 2.17
C ASN A 178 5.00 34.79 0.75
N LEU A 179 3.91 34.08 0.45
CA LEU A 179 3.69 33.51 -0.88
C LEU A 179 3.63 34.63 -1.91
N SER A 180 4.20 34.41 -3.08
CA SER A 180 4.00 35.26 -4.24
C SER A 180 3.62 34.42 -5.45
N GLN A 181 2.93 35.03 -6.41
CA GLN A 181 2.58 34.36 -7.65
C GLN A 181 3.04 35.19 -8.83
N PHE A 182 3.51 34.52 -9.89
CA PHE A 182 3.88 35.15 -11.14
C PHE A 182 3.42 34.33 -12.34
N THR A 183 2.72 34.96 -13.27
CA THR A 183 2.26 34.31 -14.50
C THR A 183 3.14 34.69 -15.67
N SER A 184 3.41 33.70 -16.53
CA SER A 184 4.18 33.89 -17.76
C SER A 184 3.68 32.96 -18.88
N PRO A 185 4.15 33.13 -20.13
CA PRO A 185 3.84 32.18 -21.19
C PRO A 185 4.24 30.72 -20.86
N LYS A 186 5.21 30.52 -19.95
CA LYS A 186 5.70 29.21 -19.52
C LYS A 186 4.76 28.52 -18.53
N GLY A 187 4.04 29.26 -17.70
CA GLY A 187 3.21 28.70 -16.63
C GLY A 187 2.81 29.72 -15.57
N TYR A 188 2.19 29.19 -14.52
CA TYR A 188 1.80 29.89 -13.30
C TYR A 188 2.81 29.53 -12.21
N GLU A 189 3.61 30.49 -11.77
CA GLU A 189 4.63 30.32 -10.74
C GLU A 189 4.05 30.67 -9.37
N VAL A 190 4.31 29.82 -8.38
CA VAL A 190 4.09 30.10 -6.96
C VAL A 190 5.45 30.05 -6.28
N SER A 191 5.76 31.02 -5.43
CA SER A 191 6.98 31.04 -4.64
C SER A 191 6.71 31.42 -3.20
N LEU A 192 7.50 30.88 -2.28
CA LEU A 192 7.49 31.23 -0.86
C LEU A 192 8.63 32.21 -0.55
N ASP A 193 9.74 32.06 -1.26
CA ASP A 193 10.92 32.93 -1.25
C ASP A 193 11.72 32.72 -2.55
N PHE A 194 12.99 33.14 -2.57
CA PHE A 194 13.83 33.08 -3.76
C PHE A 194 14.22 31.66 -4.20
N ASP A 195 14.37 30.75 -3.23
CA ASP A 195 14.87 29.39 -3.42
C ASP A 195 13.70 28.38 -3.52
N HIS A 196 12.56 28.74 -2.92
CA HIS A 196 11.36 27.91 -2.85
C HIS A 196 10.28 28.38 -3.82
N LYS A 197 10.33 27.88 -5.07
CA LYS A 197 9.33 28.20 -6.12
C LYS A 197 9.01 27.02 -7.04
N VAL A 198 7.78 27.01 -7.57
CA VAL A 198 7.29 26.02 -8.53
C VAL A 198 6.62 26.70 -9.71
N VAL A 199 6.92 26.25 -10.93
CA VAL A 199 6.22 26.69 -12.15
C VAL A 199 5.25 25.61 -12.60
N ILE A 200 3.96 25.88 -12.50
CA ILE A 200 2.87 24.98 -12.91
C ILE A 200 2.55 25.23 -14.38
N LYS A 201 2.56 24.16 -15.19
CA LYS A 201 2.19 24.28 -16.62
C LYS A 201 0.72 24.63 -16.75
N TRP A 202 0.36 25.45 -17.73
CA TRP A 202 -1.03 25.89 -17.96
C TRP A 202 -2.05 24.76 -18.12
N ALA A 203 -1.63 23.60 -18.63
CA ALA A 203 -2.50 22.43 -18.72
C ALA A 203 -2.85 21.87 -17.33
N ASP A 204 -1.93 21.94 -16.37
CA ASP A 204 -2.14 21.47 -15.01
C ASP A 204 -2.88 22.53 -14.17
N VAL A 205 -2.62 23.82 -14.42
CA VAL A 205 -3.45 24.93 -13.88
C VAL A 205 -4.92 24.76 -14.28
N LEU A 206 -5.19 24.43 -15.54
CA LEU A 206 -6.54 24.16 -16.03
C LEU A 206 -7.19 23.01 -15.23
N LYS A 207 -6.49 21.88 -15.04
CA LYS A 207 -7.02 20.75 -14.25
C LYS A 207 -7.32 21.14 -12.80
N MET A 208 -6.45 21.93 -12.17
CA MET A 208 -6.63 22.40 -10.80
C MET A 208 -7.86 23.30 -10.67
N ILE A 209 -8.03 24.27 -11.58
CA ILE A 209 -9.21 25.15 -11.59
C ILE A 209 -10.48 24.36 -11.86
N VAL A 210 -10.47 23.43 -12.82
CA VAL A 210 -11.62 22.55 -13.10
C VAL A 210 -12.01 21.77 -11.85
N ARG A 211 -11.04 21.19 -11.15
CA ARG A 211 -11.29 20.50 -9.87
C ARG A 211 -11.88 21.43 -8.82
N LEU A 212 -11.35 22.64 -8.66
CA LEU A 212 -11.87 23.62 -7.70
C LEU A 212 -13.31 24.05 -8.04
N ILE A 213 -13.66 24.14 -9.32
CA ILE A 213 -15.02 24.44 -9.77
C ILE A 213 -15.96 23.27 -9.43
N GLN A 214 -15.57 22.04 -9.77
CA GLN A 214 -16.35 20.82 -9.49
C GLN A 214 -16.57 20.57 -8.00
N THR A 215 -15.61 20.98 -7.16
CA THR A 215 -15.71 20.87 -5.70
C THR A 215 -16.38 22.10 -5.05
N ASN A 216 -16.89 23.06 -5.84
CA ASN A 216 -17.45 24.32 -5.35
C ASN A 216 -16.48 25.17 -4.49
N ARG A 217 -15.17 24.93 -4.62
CA ARG A 217 -14.11 25.62 -3.87
C ARG A 217 -13.48 26.78 -4.64
N TYR A 218 -13.79 26.94 -5.93
CA TYR A 218 -13.23 28.02 -6.75
C TYR A 218 -13.88 29.39 -6.50
N MET A 219 -15.20 29.41 -6.27
CA MET A 219 -15.99 30.61 -6.00
C MET A 219 -17.12 30.29 -5.02
N THR A 220 -17.31 31.15 -4.03
CA THR A 220 -18.43 31.03 -3.08
C THR A 220 -19.77 31.36 -3.77
N LYS A 221 -20.88 30.96 -3.14
CA LYS A 221 -22.22 31.30 -3.63
C LYS A 221 -22.41 32.82 -3.78
N GLN A 222 -21.95 33.59 -2.80
CA GLN A 222 -22.01 35.04 -2.83
C GLN A 222 -21.17 35.63 -3.98
N GLU A 223 -19.95 35.15 -4.18
CA GLU A 223 -19.09 35.62 -5.28
C GLU A 223 -19.68 35.32 -6.65
N LYS A 224 -20.38 34.18 -6.79
CA LYS A 224 -21.12 33.85 -8.03
C LYS A 224 -22.27 34.84 -8.24
N GLU A 225 -23.07 35.13 -7.21
CA GLU A 225 -24.18 36.10 -7.28
C GLU A 225 -23.70 37.54 -7.60
N GLU A 226 -22.60 37.96 -6.98
CA GLU A 226 -21.93 39.24 -7.26
C GLU A 226 -21.40 39.30 -8.69
N TRP A 227 -20.81 38.21 -9.18
CA TRP A 227 -20.37 38.08 -10.57
C TRP A 227 -21.55 38.19 -11.54
N HIS A 228 -22.68 37.52 -11.27
CA HIS A 228 -23.88 37.62 -12.10
C HIS A 228 -24.43 39.04 -12.17
N THR A 229 -24.49 39.71 -11.03
CA THR A 229 -24.94 41.11 -10.95
C THR A 229 -24.04 42.02 -11.79
N LYS A 230 -22.72 41.86 -11.63
CA LYS A 230 -21.70 42.61 -12.39
C LYS A 230 -21.73 42.29 -13.90
N LYS A 231 -21.96 41.03 -14.29
CA LYS A 231 -22.08 40.60 -15.69
C LYS A 231 -23.27 41.25 -16.37
N ALA A 232 -24.40 41.35 -15.67
CA ALA A 232 -25.59 42.05 -16.13
C ALA A 232 -25.35 43.57 -16.28
N GLU A 233 -24.61 44.20 -15.36
CA GLU A 233 -24.20 45.62 -15.46
C GLU A 233 -23.25 45.90 -16.63
N LEU A 234 -22.43 44.92 -17.04
CA LEU A 234 -21.50 45.00 -18.17
C LEU A 234 -22.18 44.74 -19.54
N GLY A 235 -23.50 44.49 -19.56
CA GLY A 235 -24.27 44.28 -20.78
C GLY A 235 -24.03 42.93 -21.47
N ILE A 236 -23.57 41.93 -20.71
CA ILE A 236 -23.36 40.55 -21.18
C ILE A 236 -24.55 39.71 -20.67
N GLU A 237 -25.28 39.02 -21.57
CA GLU A 237 -26.43 38.21 -21.15
C GLU A 237 -26.00 37.12 -20.14
N PRO A 238 -26.71 36.93 -19.01
CA PRO A 238 -26.46 35.83 -18.09
C PRO A 238 -26.78 34.50 -18.77
N ASP A 239 -25.89 33.50 -18.65
CA ASP A 239 -26.21 32.14 -19.09
C ASP A 239 -27.40 31.60 -18.28
N SER A 240 -28.39 31.04 -18.98
CA SER A 240 -29.66 30.55 -18.40
C SER A 240 -29.49 29.41 -17.39
N ALA A 241 -28.29 28.85 -17.26
CA ALA A 241 -27.95 27.76 -16.35
C ALA A 241 -28.14 28.10 -14.85
N PHE A 242 -28.26 29.37 -14.49
CA PHE A 242 -28.45 29.78 -13.08
C PHE A 242 -29.91 29.82 -12.61
N SER A 243 -30.89 29.54 -13.47
CA SER A 243 -32.32 29.72 -13.16
C SER A 243 -33.16 28.45 -12.97
N ALA A 244 -32.61 27.25 -13.20
CA ALA A 244 -33.39 26.01 -13.13
C ALA A 244 -33.25 25.29 -11.78
N ILE A 245 -33.99 25.76 -10.77
CA ILE A 245 -34.50 24.91 -9.70
C ILE A 245 -36.01 24.77 -9.92
N GLN A 246 -36.43 23.55 -10.27
CA GLN A 246 -37.78 22.98 -10.27
C GLN A 246 -38.85 23.64 -11.17
N ASN A 247 -39.35 22.88 -12.14
CA ASN A 247 -40.77 22.52 -12.22
C ASN A 247 -40.92 21.21 -13.02
N GLU A 248 -41.75 20.33 -12.48
CA GLU A 248 -42.26 19.09 -13.07
C GLU A 248 -42.96 19.38 -14.41
N ASP A 249 -42.80 18.49 -15.40
CA ASP A 249 -43.90 17.85 -16.12
C ASP A 249 -43.35 16.83 -17.15
N GLU A 250 -44.00 15.68 -17.19
CA GLU A 250 -43.89 14.63 -18.20
C GLU A 250 -44.20 15.18 -19.60
N ASP A 251 -43.48 14.75 -20.64
CA ASP A 251 -44.10 14.25 -21.89
C ASP A 251 -43.07 13.78 -22.94
N GLU A 252 -43.37 12.58 -23.44
CA GLU A 252 -43.13 11.93 -24.75
C GLU A 252 -41.75 11.95 -25.47
N MET A 253 -41.38 10.73 -25.89
CA MET A 253 -40.34 10.40 -26.86
C MET A 253 -40.55 11.08 -28.22
N ASP A 254 -39.46 11.35 -28.94
CA ASP A 254 -39.37 10.97 -30.36
C ASP A 254 -37.92 10.66 -30.74
N GLU A 255 -37.76 9.50 -31.39
CA GLU A 255 -36.57 9.06 -32.12
C GLU A 255 -36.50 9.77 -33.49
N ASP A 256 -35.27 9.96 -33.98
CA ASP A 256 -34.85 10.32 -35.35
C ASP A 256 -34.37 11.77 -35.59
N GLU A 257 -33.05 11.98 -35.45
CA GLU A 257 -32.25 12.55 -36.54
C GLU A 257 -30.77 12.13 -36.43
N ILE A 258 -30.33 11.25 -37.32
CA ILE A 258 -28.92 10.92 -37.59
C ILE A 258 -28.39 11.89 -38.66
N THR A 259 -27.20 12.45 -38.45
CA THR A 259 -26.10 12.74 -39.42
C THR A 259 -25.16 13.76 -38.76
N ASP A 260 -23.84 13.79 -38.91
CA ASP A 260 -22.86 13.01 -39.66
C ASP A 260 -21.52 13.14 -38.91
N ASP A 261 -20.71 12.10 -39.04
CA ASP A 261 -19.34 11.95 -38.55
C ASP A 261 -18.40 13.09 -39.01
N ILE A 262 -17.36 13.42 -38.23
CA ILE A 262 -15.96 13.74 -38.66
C ILE A 262 -15.13 14.36 -37.51
N HIS A 263 -14.34 13.48 -36.89
CA HIS A 263 -12.94 13.64 -36.41
C HIS A 263 -12.55 14.74 -35.39
N SER A 264 -12.45 14.34 -34.10
CA SER A 264 -11.18 14.22 -33.32
C SER A 264 -11.44 14.17 -31.81
N GLU A 265 -12.13 13.12 -31.36
CA GLU A 265 -12.38 12.87 -29.93
C GLU A 265 -11.09 12.48 -29.19
N ARG A 266 -10.35 13.45 -28.61
CA ARG A 266 -9.47 13.28 -27.40
C ARG A 266 -9.09 14.61 -26.72
N ASN A 267 -9.90 15.68 -26.78
CA ASN A 267 -9.45 16.98 -26.20
C ASN A 267 -10.55 17.95 -25.71
N ILE A 268 -11.69 17.41 -25.31
CA ILE A 268 -12.79 18.16 -24.71
C ILE A 268 -13.05 17.53 -23.34
N PHE A 269 -13.15 18.31 -22.26
CA PHE A 269 -13.83 17.82 -21.05
C PHE A 269 -15.31 17.76 -21.41
N PRO A 270 -15.93 16.58 -21.56
CA PRO A 270 -17.36 16.53 -21.70
C PRO A 270 -17.97 17.00 -20.36
N TYR A 271 -19.21 17.49 -20.42
CA TYR A 271 -20.08 17.86 -19.29
C TYR A 271 -20.04 19.33 -18.83
N SER A 272 -21.23 19.90 -18.68
CA SER A 272 -21.51 21.10 -17.87
C SER A 272 -20.82 20.96 -16.51
N LEU A 273 -19.98 21.92 -16.12
CA LEU A 273 -19.19 21.86 -14.88
C LEU A 273 -20.03 22.12 -13.63
N THR A 274 -21.30 22.54 -13.79
CA THR A 274 -22.24 22.65 -12.68
C THR A 274 -23.43 21.73 -12.88
N LYS A 275 -23.73 21.00 -11.82
CA LYS A 275 -24.82 20.05 -11.70
C LYS A 275 -25.66 20.43 -10.47
N PRO A 276 -26.96 20.11 -10.45
CA PRO A 276 -27.78 20.32 -9.25
C PRO A 276 -27.18 19.57 -8.05
N ALA A 277 -27.38 20.10 -6.85
CA ALA A 277 -26.90 19.49 -5.62
C ALA A 277 -27.78 18.31 -5.20
N LEU A 278 -27.20 17.31 -4.53
CA LEU A 278 -27.97 16.25 -3.88
C LEU A 278 -28.78 16.83 -2.73
N SER A 279 -29.98 16.29 -2.50
CA SER A 279 -30.78 16.61 -1.32
C SER A 279 -30.16 16.01 -0.06
N GLU A 280 -30.48 16.58 1.11
CA GLU A 280 -29.99 16.10 2.41
C GLU A 280 -30.36 14.63 2.65
N THR A 281 -31.56 14.23 2.22
CA THR A 281 -32.06 12.84 2.31
C THR A 281 -31.23 11.90 1.43
N GLU A 282 -30.85 12.32 0.22
CA GLU A 282 -30.00 11.53 -0.67
C GLU A 282 -28.58 11.36 -0.09
N VAL A 283 -28.02 12.44 0.47
CA VAL A 283 -26.72 12.41 1.17
C VAL A 283 -26.77 11.43 2.35
N ASN A 284 -27.75 11.55 3.24
CA ASN A 284 -27.92 10.65 4.38
C ASN A 284 -28.13 9.20 3.96
N THR A 285 -28.94 8.97 2.92
CA THR A 285 -29.19 7.61 2.40
C THR A 285 -27.91 7.01 1.81
N LEU A 286 -27.10 7.80 1.10
CA LEU A 286 -25.81 7.38 0.57
C LEU A 286 -24.83 7.05 1.69
N LEU A 287 -24.70 7.92 2.69
CA LEU A 287 -23.86 7.71 3.89
C LEU A 287 -24.32 6.56 4.78
N LYS A 288 -25.58 6.12 4.66
CA LYS A 288 -26.13 4.95 5.39
C LYS A 288 -26.06 3.64 4.58
N THR A 289 -26.26 3.71 3.27
CA THR A 289 -26.31 2.52 2.37
C THR A 289 -24.93 2.11 1.89
N THR A 290 -23.94 2.95 2.18
CA THR A 290 -22.54 2.67 1.92
C THR A 290 -22.04 1.46 2.72
N ASP A 291 -21.75 0.35 2.03
CA ASP A 291 -20.89 -0.73 2.54
C ASP A 291 -19.40 -0.34 2.53
N LEU A 292 -19.10 0.97 2.45
CA LEU A 292 -17.87 1.49 1.85
C LEU A 292 -16.91 2.09 2.89
N LEU A 293 -17.17 1.81 4.16
CA LEU A 293 -16.35 2.24 5.27
C LEU A 293 -15.49 1.06 5.73
N GLN A 294 -14.21 1.30 5.99
CA GLN A 294 -13.31 0.32 6.62
C GLN A 294 -13.75 -0.08 8.03
N ALA A 295 -14.84 0.51 8.53
CA ALA A 295 -15.49 0.24 9.79
C ALA A 295 -16.98 -0.09 9.56
N THR A 296 -17.51 -1.04 10.33
CA THR A 296 -18.93 -1.39 10.36
C THR A 296 -19.77 -0.24 10.92
N LYS A 297 -21.06 -0.18 10.55
CA LYS A 297 -22.01 0.79 11.13
C LYS A 297 -22.04 0.76 12.66
N LYS A 298 -21.81 -0.42 13.25
CA LYS A 298 -21.72 -0.59 14.70
C LYS A 298 -20.46 0.04 15.29
N GLU A 299 -19.30 -0.12 14.64
CA GLU A 299 -18.05 0.51 15.08
C GLU A 299 -18.11 2.04 15.00
N ILE A 300 -18.72 2.56 13.94
CA ILE A 300 -18.93 4.01 13.78
C ILE A 300 -19.88 4.53 14.87
N TYR A 301 -20.98 3.82 15.12
CA TYR A 301 -21.91 4.14 16.20
C TYR A 301 -21.21 4.13 17.56
N ASP A 302 -20.46 3.07 17.88
CA ASP A 302 -19.76 2.91 19.15
C ASP A 302 -18.66 3.96 19.34
N PHE A 303 -17.97 4.36 18.27
CA PHE A 303 -16.98 5.44 18.30
C PHE A 303 -17.63 6.80 18.57
N PHE A 304 -18.70 7.13 17.84
CA PHE A 304 -19.41 8.41 17.97
C PHE A 304 -20.06 8.58 19.35
N GLN A 305 -20.51 7.49 19.98
CA GLN A 305 -21.04 7.50 21.35
C GLN A 305 -19.95 7.69 22.41
N LYS A 306 -18.70 7.30 22.13
CA LYS A 306 -17.57 7.40 23.07
C LYS A 306 -16.78 8.71 22.93
N SER A 307 -16.69 9.25 21.72
CA SER A 307 -15.92 10.47 21.46
C SER A 307 -16.71 11.74 21.80
N ASN A 308 -16.09 12.62 22.58
CA ASN A 308 -16.63 13.93 22.94
C ASN A 308 -16.07 15.08 22.07
N SER A 309 -15.18 14.78 21.11
CA SER A 309 -14.49 15.77 20.29
C SER A 309 -14.95 15.67 18.83
N ASP A 310 -15.37 16.79 18.25
CA ASP A 310 -15.78 16.83 16.84
C ASP A 310 -14.59 16.63 15.90
N LEU A 311 -13.38 17.04 16.31
CA LEU A 311 -12.13 16.80 15.55
C LEU A 311 -11.74 15.32 15.51
N GLU A 312 -11.98 14.58 16.61
CA GLU A 312 -11.74 13.13 16.63
C GLU A 312 -12.74 12.40 15.71
N LYS A 313 -14.00 12.84 15.69
CA LYS A 313 -15.03 12.31 14.79
C LYS A 313 -14.71 12.61 13.33
N GLU A 314 -14.28 13.83 13.02
CA GLU A 314 -13.82 14.21 11.68
C GLU A 314 -12.64 13.34 11.21
N THR A 315 -11.60 13.22 12.05
CA THR A 315 -10.40 12.42 11.76
C THR A 315 -10.74 10.94 11.58
N TYR A 316 -11.63 10.41 12.43
CA TYR A 316 -12.08 9.03 12.31
C TYR A 316 -12.86 8.81 11.02
N ILE A 317 -13.80 9.70 10.69
CA ILE A 317 -14.60 9.60 9.46
C ILE A 317 -13.71 9.72 8.22
N SER A 318 -12.80 10.68 8.14
CA SER A 318 -11.92 10.84 6.98
C SER A 318 -11.00 9.62 6.76
N ALA A 319 -10.61 8.92 7.83
CA ALA A 319 -9.75 7.74 7.76
C ALA A 319 -10.47 6.46 7.29
N ILE A 320 -11.78 6.33 7.51
CA ILE A 320 -12.53 5.11 7.20
C ILE A 320 -13.12 5.09 5.78
N PHE A 321 -13.24 6.26 5.12
CA PHE A 321 -13.65 6.32 3.71
C PHE A 321 -12.49 5.88 2.81
N ASN A 322 -12.76 4.96 1.88
CA ASN A 322 -11.75 4.58 0.90
C ASN A 322 -11.50 5.67 -0.16
N ASP A 323 -10.29 5.69 -0.72
CA ASP A 323 -9.86 6.71 -1.69
C ASP A 323 -10.27 6.41 -3.15
N GLN A 324 -11.17 5.45 -3.37
CA GLN A 324 -11.54 5.00 -4.71
C GLN A 324 -12.72 5.78 -5.29
N PHE A 325 -12.85 5.78 -6.62
CA PHE A 325 -14.09 6.18 -7.26
C PHE A 325 -15.10 5.06 -7.06
N THR A 326 -16.12 5.32 -6.24
CA THR A 326 -17.09 4.30 -5.91
C THR A 326 -18.47 4.68 -6.40
N GLU A 327 -19.18 3.72 -6.98
CA GLU A 327 -20.57 3.85 -7.36
C GLU A 327 -21.38 2.76 -6.69
N ILE A 328 -22.54 3.12 -6.15
CA ILE A 328 -23.45 2.24 -5.45
C ILE A 328 -24.87 2.40 -5.98
N TYR A 329 -25.66 1.37 -5.80
CA TYR A 329 -27.08 1.39 -6.13
C TYR A 329 -27.88 1.47 -4.84
N VAL A 330 -28.76 2.48 -4.75
CA VAL A 330 -29.46 2.83 -3.51
C VAL A 330 -30.96 2.83 -3.76
N GLY A 331 -31.72 2.25 -2.83
CA GLY A 331 -33.19 2.27 -2.83
C GLY A 331 -33.84 1.21 -3.73
N LYS A 332 -35.19 1.18 -3.71
CA LYS A 332 -36.00 0.21 -4.47
C LYS A 332 -35.97 0.42 -5.98
N ASP A 333 -35.72 1.66 -6.40
CA ASP A 333 -35.65 2.06 -7.81
C ASP A 333 -34.26 1.81 -8.42
N ASN A 334 -33.32 1.28 -7.61
CA ASN A 334 -31.95 0.97 -8.03
C ASN A 334 -31.24 2.19 -8.64
N ASP A 335 -31.45 3.36 -8.03
CA ASP A 335 -30.81 4.60 -8.42
C ASP A 335 -29.30 4.51 -8.19
N ARG A 336 -28.51 4.87 -9.21
CA ARG A 336 -27.06 4.89 -9.12
C ARG A 336 -26.59 6.16 -8.43
N TYR A 337 -25.72 6.03 -7.45
CA TYR A 337 -25.01 7.12 -6.79
C TYR A 337 -23.51 6.80 -6.75
N GLY A 338 -22.68 7.74 -6.32
CA GLY A 338 -21.27 7.46 -6.06
C GLY A 338 -20.60 8.55 -5.23
N TYR A 339 -19.36 8.30 -4.83
CA TYR A 339 -18.55 9.26 -4.10
C TYR A 339 -17.04 9.14 -4.39
N LYS A 340 -16.28 10.17 -4.02
CA LYS A 340 -14.81 10.20 -4.04
C LYS A 340 -14.29 11.10 -2.93
N THR A 341 -13.27 10.65 -2.21
CA THR A 341 -12.59 11.41 -1.15
C THR A 341 -11.49 12.32 -1.67
N TYR A 342 -11.23 13.37 -0.91
CA TYR A 342 -10.15 14.33 -1.05
C TYR A 342 -9.55 14.64 0.33
N GLU A 343 -8.37 15.27 0.36
CA GLU A 343 -7.68 15.67 1.61
C GLU A 343 -8.60 16.46 2.55
N ASP A 344 -9.50 17.27 1.98
CA ASP A 344 -10.37 18.20 2.70
C ASP A 344 -11.86 17.83 2.72
N GLY A 345 -12.26 16.70 2.11
CA GLY A 345 -13.66 16.29 2.15
C GLY A 345 -14.07 15.21 1.15
N LEU A 346 -15.36 15.13 0.89
CA LEU A 346 -16.03 14.05 0.16
C LEU A 346 -16.94 14.64 -0.92
N ILE A 347 -16.73 14.26 -2.19
CA ILE A 347 -17.72 14.52 -3.26
C ILE A 347 -18.68 13.35 -3.36
N LEU A 348 -19.96 13.64 -3.48
CA LEU A 348 -21.08 12.72 -3.65
C LEU A 348 -21.79 13.04 -4.96
N TRP A 349 -22.31 12.05 -5.68
CA TRP A 349 -23.06 12.28 -6.92
C TRP A 349 -24.20 11.27 -7.15
N LYS A 350 -25.16 11.64 -8.01
CA LYS A 350 -26.22 10.77 -8.56
C LYS A 350 -25.95 10.49 -10.04
N GLY A 351 -26.23 9.28 -10.51
CA GLY A 351 -25.93 8.77 -11.86
C GLY A 351 -24.55 8.12 -11.98
N SER A 352 -24.14 7.80 -13.21
CA SER A 352 -22.78 7.29 -13.44
C SER A 352 -21.75 8.41 -13.30
N TYR A 353 -20.50 8.09 -12.97
CA TYR A 353 -19.39 9.05 -12.91
C TYR A 353 -19.28 9.91 -14.17
N LEU A 354 -19.44 9.27 -15.34
CA LEU A 354 -19.42 9.98 -16.62
C LEU A 354 -20.71 10.79 -16.79
N SER A 355 -21.88 10.26 -16.45
CA SER A 355 -23.19 10.89 -16.68
C SER A 355 -23.87 11.43 -15.40
N ARG A 356 -23.12 12.05 -14.47
CA ARG A 356 -23.73 12.44 -13.18
C ARG A 356 -24.86 13.44 -13.42
N SER A 357 -26.01 13.23 -12.80
CA SER A 357 -27.18 14.10 -12.87
C SER A 357 -27.22 15.11 -11.72
N ALA A 358 -26.58 14.82 -10.59
CA ALA A 358 -26.42 15.73 -9.44
C ALA A 358 -25.09 15.47 -8.73
N GLU A 359 -24.47 16.47 -8.10
CA GLU A 359 -23.29 16.29 -7.26
C GLU A 359 -23.16 17.35 -6.13
N ILE A 360 -22.52 16.98 -5.02
CA ILE A 360 -22.24 17.87 -3.89
C ILE A 360 -20.90 17.51 -3.24
N PHE A 361 -20.17 18.51 -2.75
CA PHE A 361 -18.96 18.31 -1.95
C PHE A 361 -19.22 18.73 -0.51
N HIS A 362 -18.80 17.90 0.44
CA HIS A 362 -18.86 18.18 1.88
C HIS A 362 -17.47 18.07 2.49
N GLU A 363 -17.10 19.07 3.29
CA GLU A 363 -15.91 18.98 4.15
C GLU A 363 -16.09 17.85 5.17
N TRP A 364 -14.98 17.27 5.64
CA TRP A 364 -15.03 16.12 6.55
C TRP A 364 -15.84 16.40 7.82
N GLN A 365 -15.75 17.62 8.35
CA GLN A 365 -16.58 18.08 9.47
C GLN A 365 -18.08 17.91 9.16
N VAL A 366 -18.53 18.36 7.99
CA VAL A 366 -19.94 18.29 7.59
C VAL A 366 -20.39 16.84 7.40
N VAL A 367 -19.52 15.97 6.86
CA VAL A 367 -19.80 14.52 6.74
C VAL A 367 -19.99 13.89 8.13
N ALA A 368 -19.14 14.24 9.10
CA ALA A 368 -19.28 13.77 10.48
C ALA A 368 -20.57 14.28 11.14
N GLU A 369 -20.97 15.52 10.88
CA GLU A 369 -22.24 16.08 11.36
C GLU A 369 -23.46 15.33 10.83
N HIS A 370 -23.47 14.96 9.54
CA HIS A 370 -24.53 14.13 8.96
C HIS A 370 -24.66 12.78 9.66
N ILE A 371 -23.54 12.09 9.91
CA ILE A 371 -23.54 10.79 10.61
C ILE A 371 -24.01 10.96 12.07
N ASN A 372 -23.51 11.98 12.76
CA ASN A 372 -23.91 12.29 14.12
C ASN A 372 -25.43 12.57 14.22
N SER A 373 -25.98 13.32 13.26
CA SER A 373 -27.43 13.59 13.17
C SER A 373 -28.24 12.30 13.00
N MET A 374 -27.80 11.38 12.12
CA MET A 374 -28.47 10.08 11.95
C MET A 374 -28.40 9.20 13.20
N ILE A 375 -27.29 9.24 13.94
CA ILE A 375 -27.13 8.50 15.20
C ILE A 375 -28.07 9.05 16.27
N VAL A 376 -28.13 10.38 16.44
CA VAL A 376 -29.02 11.05 17.39
C VAL A 376 -30.49 10.77 17.08
N ASN A 377 -30.84 10.72 15.80
CA ASN A 377 -32.21 10.45 15.34
C ASN A 377 -32.56 8.95 15.32
N ASN A 378 -31.64 8.07 15.74
CA ASN A 378 -31.78 6.62 15.74
C ASN A 378 -32.12 6.03 14.36
N THR A 379 -31.67 6.69 13.29
CA THR A 379 -31.89 6.26 11.90
C THR A 379 -30.66 5.62 11.28
N PHE A 380 -29.51 5.64 11.97
CA PHE A 380 -28.23 5.12 11.45
C PHE A 380 -28.13 3.59 11.42
N LEU A 381 -28.59 2.90 12.48
CA LEU A 381 -28.64 1.43 12.55
C LEU A 381 -29.98 0.90 12.01
N ASP A 382 -29.99 -0.33 11.48
CA ASP A 382 -31.19 -1.02 11.02
C ASP A 382 -31.75 -1.90 12.18
N GLU A 383 -33.05 -1.82 12.54
CA GLU A 383 -33.60 -2.42 13.79
C GLU A 383 -33.72 -3.98 13.81
N GLU A 384 -33.47 -4.61 14.98
CA GLU A 384 -33.64 -6.06 15.34
C GLU A 384 -34.91 -6.35 16.19
N PRO A 385 -35.30 -7.65 16.44
CA PRO A 385 -35.85 -7.99 17.76
C PRO A 385 -35.51 -9.38 18.40
N SER A 386 -34.99 -9.36 19.65
CA SER A 386 -35.25 -10.25 20.84
C SER A 386 -34.95 -11.78 20.77
N GLN A 387 -34.47 -12.54 21.78
CA GLN A 387 -34.56 -12.54 23.25
C GLN A 387 -33.32 -13.21 23.91
N GLN A 388 -32.94 -12.77 25.12
CA GLN A 388 -32.11 -13.55 26.06
C GLN A 388 -32.93 -14.68 26.71
N PRO A 389 -32.39 -15.88 26.97
CA PRO A 389 -32.97 -16.78 27.96
C PRO A 389 -32.35 -16.54 29.35
N ALA A 390 -33.22 -16.18 30.30
CA ALA A 390 -32.95 -16.21 31.73
C ALA A 390 -32.89 -17.66 32.25
N GLN A 391 -32.03 -17.89 33.24
CA GLN A 391 -31.92 -19.13 34.01
C GLN A 391 -33.23 -19.49 34.74
N ASN A 392 -33.62 -20.78 34.68
CA ASN A 392 -33.86 -21.62 35.87
C ASN A 392 -34.14 -23.10 35.53
N SER A 393 -33.26 -23.96 36.06
CA SER A 393 -33.42 -25.29 36.71
C SER A 393 -34.61 -26.23 36.38
N PHE A 394 -34.34 -27.53 36.14
CA PHE A 394 -34.57 -28.68 37.08
C PHE A 394 -34.85 -30.03 36.34
N PHE A 395 -34.03 -31.07 36.61
CA PHE A 395 -34.23 -32.55 36.46
C PHE A 395 -34.41 -33.10 35.01
N ASP A 396 -33.84 -34.23 34.55
CA ASP A 396 -33.41 -35.51 35.16
C ASP A 396 -32.53 -36.30 34.12
N MET A 397 -31.62 -37.16 34.58
CA MET A 397 -30.84 -38.17 33.80
C MET A 397 -31.67 -39.47 33.55
N PRO A 398 -31.23 -40.55 32.83
CA PRO A 398 -29.87 -40.92 32.38
C PRO A 398 -29.71 -41.57 30.96
N GLU A 399 -28.43 -41.73 30.59
CA GLU A 399 -27.73 -42.81 29.84
C GLU A 399 -28.47 -43.78 28.88
N GLU A 400 -27.87 -44.03 27.71
CA GLU A 400 -27.62 -45.41 27.22
C GLU A 400 -26.53 -45.45 26.14
N GLU A 401 -25.43 -46.15 26.43
CA GLU A 401 -24.49 -46.71 25.45
C GLU A 401 -25.13 -47.89 24.70
N LYS A 402 -24.86 -48.04 23.39
CA LYS A 402 -24.89 -49.35 22.72
C LYS A 402 -23.72 -49.51 21.75
N VAL A 403 -22.78 -50.34 22.19
CA VAL A 403 -21.85 -51.11 21.35
C VAL A 403 -22.57 -52.36 20.86
N PHE A 404 -22.44 -52.69 19.58
CA PHE A 404 -22.53 -54.06 19.06
C PHE A 404 -21.51 -54.23 17.93
N GLY A 405 -20.49 -55.05 18.17
CA GLY A 405 -19.73 -55.71 17.12
C GLY A 405 -20.15 -57.18 17.03
N VAL A 406 -20.00 -57.79 15.84
CA VAL A 406 -19.59 -59.20 15.66
C VAL A 406 -18.85 -59.34 14.32
N ASP A 407 -17.78 -60.11 14.42
CA ASP A 407 -16.66 -60.41 13.53
C ASP A 407 -16.88 -61.52 12.47
N ILE A 408 -16.09 -61.38 11.38
CA ILE A 408 -15.19 -62.33 10.68
C ILE A 408 -15.74 -63.61 9.96
N ALA A 409 -15.41 -63.70 8.65
CA ALA A 409 -14.60 -64.76 7.99
C ALA A 409 -14.80 -64.71 6.45
N VAL A 410 -13.93 -64.05 5.67
CA VAL A 410 -12.75 -64.61 4.96
C VAL A 410 -13.06 -65.85 4.11
N THR A 411 -13.05 -65.68 2.77
CA THR A 411 -12.35 -66.57 1.83
C THR A 411 -11.99 -65.84 0.54
N ASN A 412 -10.68 -65.59 0.40
CA ASN A 412 -9.84 -65.54 -0.79
C ASN A 412 -10.50 -65.88 -2.14
N VAL A 413 -10.57 -64.88 -3.03
CA VAL A 413 -10.33 -64.94 -4.49
C VAL A 413 -9.91 -63.49 -4.84
N LEU A 414 -8.65 -63.09 -4.76
CA LEU A 414 -7.61 -63.29 -5.77
C LEU A 414 -6.25 -63.20 -5.08
N GLU A 415 -5.53 -64.33 -5.03
CA GLU A 415 -4.07 -64.30 -5.07
C GLU A 415 -3.69 -63.76 -6.46
N ASN A 416 -3.50 -62.45 -6.58
CA ASN A 416 -2.48 -61.92 -7.48
C ASN A 416 -1.26 -61.73 -6.59
N THR A 417 -0.28 -62.60 -6.80
CA THR A 417 1.03 -62.58 -6.16
C THR A 417 1.59 -61.16 -6.20
N LYS A 418 1.90 -60.55 -5.04
CA LYS A 418 2.77 -59.36 -4.97
C LYS A 418 4.12 -59.78 -5.56
N ASP A 419 4.31 -59.61 -6.87
CA ASP A 419 5.62 -59.86 -7.47
C ASP A 419 6.45 -58.57 -7.31
N ASN A 420 7.66 -58.70 -6.77
CA ASN A 420 8.51 -57.54 -6.46
C ASN A 420 8.99 -56.83 -7.75
N THR A 421 8.76 -57.45 -8.91
CA THR A 421 8.99 -56.88 -10.24
C THR A 421 8.06 -55.72 -10.57
N ASP A 422 6.81 -55.70 -10.08
CA ASP A 422 5.86 -54.64 -10.45
C ASP A 422 6.25 -53.29 -9.82
N LEU A 423 6.68 -53.30 -8.55
CA LEU A 423 7.25 -52.11 -7.89
C LEU A 423 8.56 -51.67 -8.54
N ARG A 424 9.39 -52.62 -8.97
CA ARG A 424 10.66 -52.32 -9.63
C ARG A 424 10.45 -51.63 -10.96
N ASP A 425 9.53 -52.12 -11.78
CA ASP A 425 9.18 -51.52 -13.07
C ASP A 425 8.61 -50.10 -12.89
N VAL A 426 7.82 -49.89 -11.83
CA VAL A 426 7.36 -48.57 -11.41
C VAL A 426 8.53 -47.67 -11.02
N PHE A 427 9.54 -48.15 -10.29
CA PHE A 427 10.72 -47.36 -9.94
C PHE A 427 11.65 -47.04 -11.11
N GLU A 428 11.70 -47.90 -12.12
CA GLU A 428 12.45 -47.62 -13.35
C GLU A 428 11.75 -46.56 -14.22
N SER A 429 10.43 -46.43 -14.11
CA SER A 429 9.62 -45.48 -14.87
C SER A 429 9.31 -44.17 -14.13
N MET A 430 9.24 -44.21 -12.80
CA MET A 430 8.90 -43.05 -11.96
C MET A 430 10.00 -42.74 -10.95
N ILE A 431 10.37 -41.46 -10.91
CA ILE A 431 11.08 -40.80 -9.80
C ILE A 431 12.56 -41.21 -9.59
N PHE A 432 13.13 -42.20 -10.27
CA PHE A 432 14.58 -42.52 -10.12
C PHE A 432 15.38 -42.52 -11.42
N THR A 433 14.98 -41.70 -12.40
CA THR A 433 15.70 -41.59 -13.67
C THR A 433 17.00 -40.76 -13.55
N ASP A 434 17.16 -39.99 -12.46
CA ASP A 434 18.33 -39.16 -12.19
C ASP A 434 19.42 -39.88 -11.35
N LEU A 435 20.67 -39.81 -11.82
CA LEU A 435 21.84 -40.34 -11.14
C LEU A 435 22.10 -39.64 -9.79
N ASP A 436 21.74 -38.37 -9.66
CA ASP A 436 21.92 -37.63 -8.40
C ASP A 436 20.87 -38.03 -7.34
N GLU A 437 19.66 -38.40 -7.74
CA GLU A 437 18.63 -38.95 -6.85
C GLU A 437 18.99 -40.37 -6.38
N LYS A 438 19.50 -41.22 -7.28
CA LYS A 438 20.02 -42.55 -6.89
C LYS A 438 21.16 -42.44 -5.87
N ARG A 439 22.09 -41.49 -6.06
CA ARG A 439 23.17 -41.23 -5.08
C ARG A 439 22.64 -40.77 -3.73
N LYS A 440 21.60 -39.92 -3.71
CA LYS A 440 20.95 -39.49 -2.46
C LYS A 440 20.33 -40.68 -1.73
N LEU A 441 19.58 -41.54 -2.41
CA LEU A 441 18.99 -42.74 -1.79
C LEU A 441 20.05 -43.70 -1.22
N VAL A 442 21.14 -43.92 -1.97
CA VAL A 442 22.27 -44.73 -1.47
C VAL A 442 22.87 -44.11 -0.20
N ASN A 443 23.01 -42.79 -0.15
CA ASN A 443 23.51 -42.12 1.05
C ASN A 443 22.55 -42.27 2.23
N LEU A 444 21.25 -42.07 2.02
CA LEU A 444 20.22 -42.20 3.07
C LEU A 444 20.18 -43.62 3.63
N LEU A 445 20.13 -44.63 2.75
CA LEU A 445 20.06 -46.05 3.11
C LEU A 445 21.35 -46.61 3.75
N SER A 446 22.46 -45.88 3.65
CA SER A 446 23.74 -46.23 4.30
C SER A 446 23.83 -45.78 5.76
N THR A 447 22.85 -45.01 6.25
CA THR A 447 22.82 -44.51 7.63
C THR A 447 22.15 -45.49 8.60
N SER A 448 22.41 -45.34 9.90
CA SER A 448 21.79 -46.18 10.95
C SER A 448 20.27 -46.05 11.02
N ASP A 449 19.74 -44.89 10.62
CA ASP A 449 18.30 -44.58 10.59
C ASP A 449 17.78 -44.49 9.15
N GLY A 450 18.46 -45.18 8.22
CA GLY A 450 18.23 -45.05 6.79
C GLY A 450 16.81 -45.36 6.34
N TYR A 451 16.05 -46.18 7.07
CA TYR A 451 14.62 -46.39 6.79
C TYR A 451 13.78 -45.15 7.07
N GLU A 452 13.93 -44.53 8.25
CA GLU A 452 13.15 -43.34 8.60
C GLU A 452 13.50 -42.16 7.69
N GLN A 453 14.78 -42.00 7.35
CA GLN A 453 15.22 -40.92 6.47
C GLN A 453 14.78 -41.13 5.02
N THR A 454 14.86 -42.36 4.51
CA THR A 454 14.36 -42.67 3.17
C THR A 454 12.83 -42.56 3.13
N GLN A 455 12.12 -42.99 4.18
CA GLN A 455 10.67 -42.81 4.27
C GLN A 455 10.29 -41.33 4.27
N ALA A 456 10.96 -40.49 5.08
CA ALA A 456 10.71 -39.06 5.13
C ALA A 456 11.04 -38.38 3.79
N TYR A 457 12.06 -38.86 3.08
CA TYR A 457 12.39 -38.41 1.74
C TYR A 457 11.27 -38.73 0.74
N LEU A 458 10.82 -39.98 0.69
CA LEU A 458 9.76 -40.44 -0.22
C LEU A 458 8.39 -39.85 0.13
N SER A 459 8.14 -39.56 1.41
CA SER A 459 6.90 -38.94 1.89
C SER A 459 6.66 -37.54 1.31
N ARG A 460 7.69 -36.87 0.77
CA ARG A 460 7.52 -35.57 0.08
C ARG A 460 6.70 -35.66 -1.20
N HIS A 461 6.56 -36.86 -1.76
CA HIS A 461 5.78 -37.15 -2.95
C HIS A 461 4.38 -37.67 -2.63
N ILE A 462 3.95 -37.69 -1.36
CA ILE A 462 2.59 -38.10 -1.00
C ILE A 462 1.56 -37.21 -1.70
N GLY A 463 0.55 -37.84 -2.29
CA GLY A 463 -0.51 -37.19 -3.06
C GLY A 463 -0.20 -37.02 -4.55
N THR A 464 0.98 -37.42 -5.01
CA THR A 464 1.24 -37.54 -6.45
C THR A 464 0.71 -38.86 -7.00
N SER A 465 0.10 -38.80 -8.18
CA SER A 465 -0.26 -39.97 -8.97
C SER A 465 0.39 -39.87 -10.35
N GLU A 466 0.87 -40.98 -10.86
CA GLU A 466 1.39 -41.06 -12.22
C GLU A 466 0.94 -42.41 -12.82
N SER A 467 0.85 -42.48 -14.14
CA SER A 467 0.47 -43.70 -14.85
C SER A 467 1.71 -44.28 -15.54
N SER A 468 1.93 -45.59 -15.44
CA SER A 468 3.03 -46.27 -16.12
C SER A 468 2.59 -47.60 -16.73
N GLU A 469 3.40 -48.15 -17.62
CA GLU A 469 3.21 -49.46 -18.23
C GLU A 469 4.19 -50.44 -17.59
N LEU A 470 3.68 -51.50 -16.97
CA LEU A 470 4.49 -52.58 -16.40
C LEU A 470 5.18 -53.37 -17.52
N THR A 471 6.26 -54.11 -17.22
CA THR A 471 6.92 -54.96 -18.24
C THR A 471 6.02 -56.08 -18.77
N THR A 472 4.91 -56.39 -18.07
CA THR A 472 3.84 -57.28 -18.52
C THR A 472 2.98 -56.67 -19.64
N GLY A 473 3.06 -55.36 -19.88
CA GLY A 473 2.27 -54.59 -20.84
C GLY A 473 0.96 -54.02 -20.29
N GLU A 474 0.73 -54.15 -18.97
CA GLU A 474 -0.46 -53.63 -18.30
C GLU A 474 -0.24 -52.17 -17.84
N TRP A 475 -1.26 -51.33 -18.00
CA TRP A 475 -1.23 -49.96 -17.50
C TRP A 475 -1.61 -49.92 -16.02
N VAL A 476 -0.81 -49.20 -15.23
CA VAL A 476 -0.95 -49.05 -13.79
C VAL A 476 -0.96 -47.59 -13.40
N ASP A 477 -1.91 -47.21 -12.54
CA ASP A 477 -1.90 -45.92 -11.85
C ASP A 477 -1.23 -46.09 -10.48
N VAL A 478 -0.17 -45.31 -10.25
CA VAL A 478 0.66 -45.37 -9.05
C VAL A 478 0.28 -44.22 -8.14
N PHE A 479 -0.06 -44.51 -6.88
CA PHE A 479 -0.42 -43.51 -5.88
C PHE A 479 0.54 -43.57 -4.70
N ILE A 480 1.17 -42.45 -4.38
CA ILE A 480 2.02 -42.32 -3.18
C ILE A 480 1.16 -41.79 -2.03
N THR A 481 1.07 -42.54 -0.95
CA THR A 481 0.18 -42.29 0.19
C THR A 481 0.94 -42.26 1.51
N GLU A 482 0.31 -41.77 2.57
CA GLU A 482 0.89 -41.83 3.91
C GLU A 482 1.19 -43.25 4.39
N ALA A 483 0.45 -44.26 3.89
CA ALA A 483 0.64 -45.66 4.24
C ALA A 483 1.74 -46.36 3.42
N GLY A 484 2.17 -45.77 2.29
CA GLY A 484 3.10 -46.36 1.33
C GLY A 484 2.65 -46.14 -0.12
N ILE A 485 2.93 -47.07 -1.03
CA ILE A 485 2.56 -46.97 -2.44
C ILE A 485 1.39 -47.90 -2.76
N THR A 486 0.39 -47.38 -3.46
CA THR A 486 -0.75 -48.14 -3.99
C THR A 486 -0.66 -48.20 -5.51
N LEU A 487 -0.77 -49.40 -6.08
CA LEU A 487 -0.83 -49.63 -7.51
C LEU A 487 -2.26 -50.05 -7.89
N GLU A 488 -2.89 -49.32 -8.79
CA GLU A 488 -4.19 -49.70 -9.38
C GLU A 488 -3.98 -50.18 -10.81
N ILE A 489 -4.08 -51.49 -11.03
CA ILE A 489 -3.93 -52.10 -12.35
C ILE A 489 -5.33 -52.27 -12.97
N ALA A 490 -5.53 -51.64 -14.12
CA ALA A 490 -6.79 -51.69 -14.85
C ALA A 490 -6.96 -53.06 -15.55
N ASN A 491 -8.07 -53.75 -15.31
CA ASN A 491 -8.39 -54.97 -16.05
C ASN A 491 -8.96 -54.60 -17.43
N ASP A 492 -8.37 -55.14 -18.50
CA ASP A 492 -8.67 -54.85 -19.91
C ASP A 492 -10.09 -55.24 -20.39
N ASP A 493 -10.94 -55.79 -19.50
CA ASP A 493 -12.26 -56.37 -19.84
C ASP A 493 -13.47 -55.48 -19.51
N GLY A 494 -13.28 -54.21 -19.14
CA GLY A 494 -14.35 -53.20 -19.11
C GLY A 494 -15.52 -53.42 -18.14
N ASN A 495 -15.46 -54.42 -17.25
CA ASN A 495 -16.39 -54.58 -16.13
C ASN A 495 -15.90 -55.62 -15.10
N LYS A 496 -14.99 -55.19 -14.20
CA LYS A 496 -14.85 -55.63 -12.80
C LYS A 496 -13.66 -54.89 -12.16
N SER A 497 -13.81 -54.56 -10.87
CA SER A 497 -12.92 -53.75 -10.03
C SER A 497 -11.42 -53.89 -10.34
N ALA A 498 -10.72 -52.76 -10.39
CA ALA A 498 -9.26 -52.69 -10.56
C ALA A 498 -8.55 -53.58 -9.52
N THR A 499 -7.44 -54.20 -9.92
CA THR A 499 -6.58 -54.91 -8.97
C THR A 499 -5.77 -53.86 -8.23
N ILE A 500 -6.03 -53.73 -6.92
CA ILE A 500 -5.34 -52.77 -6.06
C ILE A 500 -4.27 -53.51 -5.26
N LEU A 501 -3.00 -53.15 -5.46
CA LEU A 501 -1.86 -53.65 -4.69
C LEU A 501 -1.36 -52.55 -3.76
N ASN A 502 -1.34 -52.82 -2.45
CA ASN A 502 -0.84 -51.89 -1.45
C ASN A 502 0.52 -52.36 -0.92
N PHE A 503 1.50 -51.46 -0.94
CA PHE A 503 2.84 -51.67 -0.42
C PHE A 503 3.10 -50.67 0.69
N ASP A 504 3.45 -51.15 1.87
CA ASP A 504 3.82 -50.23 2.95
C ASP A 504 5.21 -49.62 2.74
N TRP A 505 5.54 -48.57 3.50
CA TRP A 505 6.83 -47.90 3.36
C TRP A 505 8.03 -48.81 3.63
N VAL A 506 7.89 -49.86 4.45
CA VAL A 506 8.99 -50.81 4.69
C VAL A 506 9.22 -51.67 3.45
N GLU A 507 8.14 -52.20 2.85
CA GLU A 507 8.18 -52.98 1.61
C GLU A 507 8.77 -52.15 0.44
N VAL A 508 8.37 -50.88 0.33
CA VAL A 508 8.87 -49.93 -0.67
C VAL A 508 10.37 -49.67 -0.52
N ILE A 509 10.83 -49.41 0.70
CA ILE A 509 12.23 -49.10 0.98
C ILE A 509 13.12 -50.35 0.82
N ASP A 510 12.61 -51.52 1.18
CA ASP A 510 13.27 -52.81 0.94
C ASP A 510 13.46 -53.06 -0.55
N ALA A 511 12.43 -52.83 -1.37
CA ALA A 511 12.50 -52.99 -2.81
C ALA A 511 13.52 -52.04 -3.46
N ILE A 512 13.55 -50.76 -3.05
CA ILE A 512 14.55 -49.77 -3.50
C ILE A 512 15.97 -50.21 -3.11
N LYS A 513 16.15 -50.65 -1.86
CA LYS A 513 17.46 -51.10 -1.37
C LYS A 513 17.93 -52.33 -2.13
N GLN A 514 17.03 -53.28 -2.40
CA GLN A 514 17.34 -54.48 -3.17
C GLN A 514 17.75 -54.13 -4.61
N ASP A 515 17.02 -53.25 -5.30
CA ASP A 515 17.36 -52.81 -6.65
C ASP A 515 18.74 -52.11 -6.70
N LEU A 516 19.05 -51.26 -5.71
CA LEU A 516 20.36 -50.62 -5.60
C LEU A 516 21.48 -51.64 -5.32
N VAL A 517 21.24 -52.67 -4.50
CA VAL A 517 22.21 -53.75 -4.28
C VAL A 517 22.46 -54.54 -5.57
N GLU A 518 21.41 -54.84 -6.35
CA GLU A 518 21.53 -55.51 -7.64
C GLU A 518 22.25 -54.65 -8.70
N GLN A 519 22.14 -53.31 -8.60
CA GLN A 519 22.92 -52.34 -9.36
C GLN A 519 24.36 -52.12 -8.83
N GLY A 520 24.74 -52.77 -7.72
CA GLY A 520 26.12 -52.84 -7.22
C GLY A 520 26.48 -51.95 -6.02
N TYR A 521 25.50 -51.35 -5.32
CA TYR A 521 25.73 -50.54 -4.11
C TYR A 521 25.77 -51.40 -2.82
N ALA A 522 26.59 -51.02 -1.82
CA ALA A 522 26.79 -51.78 -0.57
C ALA A 522 26.50 -50.93 0.70
N PHE A 523 25.90 -51.55 1.72
CA PHE A 523 25.44 -50.89 2.96
C PHE A 523 25.92 -51.66 4.22
N ASP A 524 26.89 -51.13 4.98
CA ASP A 524 27.47 -51.79 6.18
C ASP A 524 27.04 -51.12 7.51
N THR A 525 26.72 -51.91 8.54
CA THR A 525 26.16 -51.45 9.84
C THR A 525 27.25 -51.03 10.86
N ILE A 526 27.21 -49.79 11.40
CA ILE A 526 28.24 -49.27 12.36
C ILE A 526 27.64 -48.89 13.75
N LYS A 527 28.44 -49.12 14.82
CA LYS A 527 28.10 -49.08 16.26
C LYS A 527 28.23 -47.69 16.96
N LYS A 528 27.41 -47.52 18.01
CA LYS A 528 27.02 -46.34 18.82
C LYS A 528 28.07 -45.47 19.55
N GLU A 529 29.38 -45.63 19.40
CA GLU A 529 30.35 -44.95 20.30
C GLU A 529 31.01 -43.66 19.73
N GLN A 530 30.62 -43.20 18.53
CA GLN A 530 31.16 -41.97 17.91
C GLN A 530 30.18 -40.77 17.87
N ILE A 531 29.04 -40.86 18.55
CA ILE A 531 27.91 -39.92 18.34
C ILE A 531 28.18 -38.51 18.89
N GLN A 532 29.06 -38.33 19.87
CA GLN A 532 29.10 -37.05 20.60
C GLN A 532 29.95 -35.93 19.98
N MET A 533 30.76 -36.19 18.93
CA MET A 533 31.55 -35.16 18.24
C MET A 533 31.03 -34.82 16.82
N ASN A 534 30.06 -35.57 16.31
CA ASN A 534 29.49 -35.34 14.97
C ASN A 534 28.10 -34.70 15.01
N GLU A 535 27.36 -34.75 16.12
CA GLU A 535 26.03 -34.11 16.21
C GLU A 535 26.10 -32.58 16.03
N GLU A 536 27.11 -31.90 16.57
CA GLU A 536 27.24 -30.44 16.42
C GLU A 536 27.51 -30.03 14.96
N ASN A 537 28.39 -30.73 14.24
CA ASN A 537 28.68 -30.43 12.83
C ASN A 537 27.55 -30.86 11.87
N ILE A 538 26.73 -31.85 12.23
CA ILE A 538 25.59 -32.32 11.40
C ILE A 538 24.38 -31.39 11.58
N ILE A 539 24.13 -30.86 12.78
CA ILE A 539 23.08 -29.85 13.02
C ILE A 539 23.39 -28.54 12.30
N GLU A 540 24.65 -28.21 12.08
CA GLU A 540 25.07 -26.99 11.38
C GLU A 540 24.85 -27.04 9.86
N LEU A 541 24.82 -28.23 9.25
CA LEU A 541 24.70 -28.43 7.79
C LEU A 541 23.27 -28.69 7.28
N ALA A 542 22.31 -28.90 8.17
CA ALA A 542 20.91 -29.05 7.78
C ALA A 542 20.34 -27.70 7.29
N PRO A 543 19.52 -27.68 6.22
CA PRO A 543 18.86 -26.46 5.76
C PRO A 543 18.11 -25.77 6.90
N LYS A 544 18.38 -24.48 7.10
CA LYS A 544 17.77 -23.66 8.15
C LYS A 544 17.14 -22.41 7.56
N ASP A 545 15.96 -22.09 8.07
CA ASP A 545 15.27 -20.85 7.77
C ASP A 545 15.60 -19.79 8.81
N TYR A 546 15.94 -18.59 8.33
CA TYR A 546 16.30 -17.44 9.14
C TYR A 546 15.08 -16.92 9.91
N ARG A 547 15.31 -16.44 11.13
CA ARG A 547 14.27 -15.81 11.96
C ARG A 547 14.67 -14.38 12.27
N ILE A 548 13.83 -13.44 11.85
CA ILE A 548 14.04 -12.02 12.13
C ILE A 548 13.68 -11.77 13.59
N VAL A 549 14.71 -11.60 14.41
CA VAL A 549 14.59 -11.24 15.83
C VAL A 549 14.88 -9.76 16.09
N ASP A 550 15.62 -9.12 15.19
CA ASP A 550 15.97 -7.71 15.26
C ASP A 550 14.83 -6.85 14.70
N ALA A 551 14.18 -6.07 15.57
CA ALA A 551 13.12 -5.15 15.16
C ALA A 551 13.67 -3.94 14.38
N ASP A 552 14.96 -3.65 14.52
CA ASP A 552 15.69 -2.58 13.87
C ASP A 552 16.47 -3.08 12.63
N LEU A 553 16.11 -4.26 12.11
CA LEU A 553 16.73 -4.83 10.92
C LEU A 553 16.65 -3.84 9.75
N GLY A 554 17.83 -3.46 9.25
CA GLY A 554 17.99 -2.50 8.18
C GLY A 554 18.14 -1.04 8.61
N THR A 555 18.04 -0.72 9.91
CA THR A 555 18.21 0.64 10.46
C THR A 555 19.60 1.23 10.15
N GLY A 556 19.71 2.56 10.08
CA GLY A 556 20.98 3.28 9.89
C GLY A 556 21.08 4.10 8.60
N GLY A 557 22.16 4.88 8.51
CA GLY A 557 22.40 5.87 7.45
C GLY A 557 22.62 5.28 6.09
N ALA A 558 22.50 6.12 5.06
CA ALA A 558 22.63 5.69 3.67
C ALA A 558 23.95 4.92 3.44
N LYS A 559 25.06 5.37 4.03
CA LYS A 559 26.35 4.66 3.92
C LYS A 559 26.40 3.35 4.71
N ALA A 560 25.73 3.26 5.86
CA ALA A 560 25.64 2.02 6.63
C ALA A 560 24.82 0.96 5.88
N LYS A 561 23.67 1.37 5.31
CA LYS A 561 22.85 0.51 4.44
C LYS A 561 23.61 0.04 3.20
N PHE A 562 24.34 0.95 2.55
CA PHE A 562 25.20 0.59 1.43
C PHE A 562 26.24 -0.46 1.83
N ALA A 563 26.93 -0.26 2.96
CA ALA A 563 27.92 -1.20 3.45
C ALA A 563 27.32 -2.58 3.77
N ASN A 564 26.13 -2.62 4.39
CA ASN A 564 25.40 -3.86 4.66
C ASN A 564 25.02 -4.60 3.36
N ASN A 565 24.51 -3.86 2.36
CA ASN A 565 24.16 -4.46 1.06
C ASN A 565 25.40 -5.05 0.37
N VAL A 566 26.52 -4.31 0.36
CA VAL A 566 27.78 -4.77 -0.21
C VAL A 566 28.31 -6.01 0.51
N ALA A 567 28.22 -6.04 1.85
CA ALA A 567 28.61 -7.20 2.63
C ALA A 567 27.75 -8.43 2.28
N ALA A 568 26.43 -8.28 2.23
CA ALA A 568 25.51 -9.35 1.83
C ALA A 568 25.82 -9.89 0.43
N ILE A 569 26.07 -9.02 -0.56
CA ILE A 569 26.40 -9.42 -1.93
C ILE A 569 27.71 -10.21 -1.98
N LYS A 570 28.75 -9.74 -1.28
CA LYS A 570 30.04 -10.44 -1.21
C LYS A 570 29.90 -11.81 -0.55
N THR A 571 29.14 -11.89 0.54
CA THR A 571 28.84 -13.14 1.24
C THR A 571 28.07 -14.10 0.34
N LEU A 572 27.03 -13.63 -0.36
CA LEU A 572 26.28 -14.46 -1.31
C LEU A 572 27.19 -15.02 -2.42
N GLN A 573 28.00 -14.16 -3.05
CA GLN A 573 28.94 -14.59 -4.10
C GLN A 573 29.95 -15.61 -3.58
N GLN A 574 30.37 -15.49 -2.32
CA GLN A 574 31.24 -16.48 -1.69
C GLN A 574 30.52 -17.83 -1.51
N ILE A 575 29.32 -17.83 -0.93
CA ILE A 575 28.50 -19.02 -0.70
C ILE A 575 28.25 -19.76 -2.03
N GLU A 576 27.90 -19.04 -3.08
CA GLU A 576 27.63 -19.60 -4.41
C GLU A 576 28.89 -20.17 -5.06
N ARG A 577 30.03 -19.47 -4.94
CA ARG A 577 31.32 -19.97 -5.44
C ARG A 577 31.74 -21.25 -4.71
N GLU A 578 31.40 -21.36 -3.43
CA GLU A 578 31.68 -22.54 -2.60
C GLU A 578 30.61 -23.65 -2.76
N ASN A 579 29.53 -23.38 -3.50
CA ASN A 579 28.44 -24.30 -3.79
C ASN A 579 27.87 -24.97 -2.52
N ARG A 580 27.58 -24.14 -1.51
CA ARG A 580 27.02 -24.59 -0.21
C ARG A 580 25.85 -23.71 0.22
N LEU A 581 25.23 -24.07 1.34
CA LEU A 581 24.26 -23.25 2.04
C LEU A 581 24.97 -22.25 2.97
N ALA A 582 24.32 -21.12 3.22
CA ALA A 582 24.75 -20.12 4.19
C ALA A 582 24.76 -20.70 5.61
N THR A 583 25.78 -20.37 6.40
CA THR A 583 25.75 -20.61 7.86
C THR A 583 24.82 -19.61 8.56
N VAL A 584 24.55 -19.81 9.85
CA VAL A 584 23.70 -18.90 10.64
C VAL A 584 24.28 -17.48 10.67
N GLU A 585 25.59 -17.34 10.82
CA GLU A 585 26.29 -16.05 10.84
C GLU A 585 26.25 -15.38 9.47
N GLU A 586 26.31 -16.15 8.39
CA GLU A 586 26.18 -15.62 7.04
C GLU A 586 24.73 -15.21 6.74
N GLN A 587 23.73 -15.96 7.23
CA GLN A 587 22.33 -15.56 7.17
C GLN A 587 22.09 -14.22 7.88
N ASP A 588 22.74 -13.97 9.03
CA ASP A 588 22.69 -12.67 9.71
C ASP A 588 23.26 -11.52 8.87
N ILE A 589 24.30 -11.78 8.06
CA ILE A 589 24.85 -10.78 7.13
C ILE A 589 23.88 -10.56 5.97
N LEU A 590 23.35 -11.64 5.40
CA LEU A 590 22.40 -11.61 4.29
C LEU A 590 21.10 -10.89 4.66
N ALA A 591 20.58 -11.10 5.87
CA ALA A 591 19.34 -10.49 6.37
C ALA A 591 19.43 -8.97 6.49
N ARG A 592 20.63 -8.40 6.58
CA ARG A 592 20.85 -6.94 6.61
C ARG A 592 20.77 -6.28 5.24
N TYR A 593 20.59 -7.06 4.18
CA TYR A 593 20.33 -6.52 2.85
C TYR A 593 18.96 -5.84 2.81
N VAL A 594 18.95 -4.53 2.57
CA VAL A 594 17.73 -3.70 2.55
C VAL A 594 17.33 -3.23 1.16
N GLY A 595 17.96 -3.79 0.12
CA GLY A 595 17.75 -3.33 -1.25
C GLY A 595 18.28 -1.91 -1.47
N TRP A 596 17.95 -1.34 -2.63
CA TRP A 596 18.54 -0.06 -3.08
C TRP A 596 17.62 1.14 -2.86
N GLY A 597 16.44 0.92 -2.27
CA GLY A 597 15.46 1.96 -1.95
C GLY A 597 16.08 3.12 -1.16
N GLY A 598 16.06 4.32 -1.74
CA GLY A 598 16.64 5.52 -1.11
C GLY A 598 18.17 5.60 -1.11
N LEU A 599 18.86 4.73 -1.88
CA LEU A 599 20.33 4.73 -2.06
C LEU A 599 20.76 5.16 -3.47
N SER A 600 19.97 6.01 -4.13
CA SER A 600 20.24 6.46 -5.51
C SER A 600 21.60 7.15 -5.66
N GLN A 601 22.12 7.77 -4.58
CA GLN A 601 23.41 8.45 -4.58
C GLN A 601 24.57 7.50 -4.91
N ALA A 602 24.47 6.21 -4.56
CA ALA A 602 25.49 5.20 -4.83
C ALA A 602 25.64 4.85 -6.33
N PHE A 603 24.72 5.30 -7.19
CA PHE A 603 24.70 5.01 -8.62
C PHE A 603 25.09 6.21 -9.50
N HIS A 604 25.51 7.33 -8.90
CA HIS A 604 25.83 8.58 -9.61
C HIS A 604 27.34 8.89 -9.57
N ASN A 605 28.01 8.76 -10.72
CA ASN A 605 29.44 9.05 -10.88
C ASN A 605 29.83 10.53 -10.71
N GLU A 606 28.87 11.46 -10.74
CA GLU A 606 29.14 12.89 -10.57
C GLU A 606 29.12 13.32 -9.08
N ASN A 607 28.65 12.44 -8.18
CA ASN A 607 28.55 12.75 -6.75
C ASN A 607 29.88 12.48 -6.03
N LYS A 608 30.67 13.54 -5.82
CA LYS A 608 31.99 13.47 -5.17
C LYS A 608 31.98 12.85 -3.77
N LEU A 609 30.87 12.90 -3.04
CA LEU A 609 30.75 12.32 -1.69
C LEU A 609 30.55 10.79 -1.71
N TRP A 610 30.18 10.23 -2.88
CA TRP A 610 29.82 8.83 -3.10
C TRP A 610 30.68 8.14 -4.17
N GLU A 611 31.76 8.78 -4.64
CA GLU A 611 32.62 8.25 -5.69
C GLU A 611 33.18 6.86 -5.35
N LYS A 612 33.55 6.62 -4.08
CA LYS A 612 34.11 5.33 -3.66
C LYS A 612 33.05 4.22 -3.74
N GLU A 613 31.87 4.50 -3.23
CA GLU A 613 30.73 3.59 -3.22
C GLU A 613 30.27 3.27 -4.64
N TYR A 614 30.22 4.27 -5.53
CA TYR A 614 29.94 4.08 -6.95
C TYR A 614 30.93 3.13 -7.62
N GLN A 615 32.24 3.35 -7.45
CA GLN A 615 33.27 2.50 -8.06
C GLN A 615 33.23 1.06 -7.51
N GLU A 616 32.99 0.91 -6.22
CA GLU A 616 32.85 -0.41 -5.59
C GLU A 616 31.65 -1.17 -6.17
N LEU A 617 30.51 -0.50 -6.33
CA LEU A 617 29.29 -1.10 -6.84
C LEU A 617 29.40 -1.56 -8.30
N VAL A 618 29.95 -0.70 -9.18
CA VAL A 618 30.20 -1.01 -10.59
C VAL A 618 31.17 -2.18 -10.76
N THR A 619 32.10 -2.34 -9.81
CA THR A 619 33.06 -3.45 -9.83
C THR A 619 32.45 -4.75 -9.30
N LEU A 620 31.58 -4.67 -8.29
CA LEU A 620 31.04 -5.81 -7.58
C LEU A 620 29.91 -6.52 -8.34
N LEU A 621 29.07 -5.76 -9.06
CA LEU A 621 27.89 -6.28 -9.72
C LEU A 621 28.11 -6.46 -11.23
N PRO A 622 27.70 -7.60 -11.81
CA PRO A 622 27.54 -7.74 -13.26
C PRO A 622 26.60 -6.66 -13.82
N GLU A 623 26.79 -6.27 -15.08
CA GLU A 623 26.04 -5.19 -15.73
C GLU A 623 24.51 -5.35 -15.61
N THR A 624 24.00 -6.58 -15.76
CA THR A 624 22.58 -6.88 -15.64
C THR A 624 22.04 -6.68 -14.22
N GLU A 625 22.82 -7.07 -13.21
CA GLU A 625 22.43 -6.92 -11.80
C GLU A 625 22.58 -5.46 -11.34
N TYR A 626 23.62 -4.78 -11.83
CA TYR A 626 23.79 -3.34 -11.64
C TYR A 626 22.61 -2.55 -12.22
N ALA A 627 22.17 -2.89 -13.43
CA ALA A 627 21.01 -2.26 -14.06
C ALA A 627 19.73 -2.49 -13.25
N SER A 628 19.50 -3.73 -12.77
CA SER A 628 18.37 -4.07 -11.91
C SER A 628 18.40 -3.31 -10.58
N ALA A 629 19.56 -3.33 -9.91
CA ALA A 629 19.82 -2.62 -8.66
C ALA A 629 19.57 -1.11 -8.79
N ARG A 630 19.99 -0.50 -9.90
CA ARG A 630 19.77 0.92 -10.16
C ARG A 630 18.29 1.22 -10.38
N ALA A 631 17.59 0.37 -11.13
CA ALA A 631 16.16 0.53 -11.41
C ALA A 631 15.29 0.41 -10.14
N SER A 632 15.73 -0.38 -9.16
CA SER A 632 15.00 -0.62 -7.90
C SER A 632 15.22 0.44 -6.81
N THR A 633 16.05 1.46 -7.07
CA THR A 633 16.33 2.55 -6.11
C THR A 633 15.11 3.36 -5.69
N LEU A 634 14.04 3.35 -6.49
CA LEU A 634 12.82 4.12 -6.26
C LEU A 634 11.72 3.35 -5.53
N ASN A 635 11.74 2.02 -5.55
CA ASN A 635 10.58 1.19 -5.18
C ASN A 635 10.87 -0.07 -4.36
N ALA A 636 12.14 -0.43 -4.09
CA ALA A 636 12.47 -1.58 -3.23
C ALA A 636 12.51 -1.22 -1.74
N PHE A 637 11.34 -1.00 -1.14
CA PHE A 637 11.18 -0.82 0.32
C PHE A 637 10.59 -2.07 0.96
N TYR A 638 11.15 -2.47 2.10
CA TYR A 638 10.72 -3.66 2.84
C TYR A 638 9.63 -3.34 3.86
N THR A 639 8.68 -4.27 4.01
CA THR A 639 7.60 -4.15 4.99
C THR A 639 8.15 -4.19 6.42
N PRO A 640 7.81 -3.21 7.28
CA PRO A 640 8.26 -3.18 8.67
C PRO A 640 7.76 -4.40 9.49
N PRO A 641 8.55 -4.92 10.44
CA PRO A 641 8.17 -6.08 11.25
C PRO A 641 6.84 -5.94 11.99
N VAL A 642 6.49 -4.73 12.42
CA VAL A 642 5.21 -4.46 13.12
C VAL A 642 4.00 -4.74 12.23
N VAL A 643 4.08 -4.41 10.94
CA VAL A 643 2.98 -4.64 9.98
C VAL A 643 2.86 -6.13 9.68
N VAL A 644 3.99 -6.80 9.43
CA VAL A 644 4.03 -8.25 9.17
C VAL A 644 3.42 -9.04 10.33
N LYS A 645 3.79 -8.70 11.58
CA LYS A 645 3.24 -9.33 12.78
C LYS A 645 1.73 -9.11 12.91
N ALA A 646 1.23 -7.91 12.61
CA ALA A 646 -0.21 -7.62 12.65
C ALA A 646 -0.99 -8.44 11.60
N MET A 647 -0.44 -8.62 10.40
CA MET A 647 -1.05 -9.45 9.36
C MET A 647 -1.10 -10.92 9.77
N TYR A 648 -0.01 -11.47 10.33
CA TYR A 648 -0.03 -12.83 10.87
C TYR A 648 -0.99 -12.98 12.06
N GLN A 649 -1.14 -11.97 12.91
CA GLN A 649 -2.13 -12.00 13.98
C GLN A 649 -3.57 -12.06 13.43
N ALA A 650 -3.86 -11.36 12.34
CA ALA A 650 -5.16 -11.44 11.69
C ALA A 650 -5.42 -12.86 11.12
N ILE A 651 -4.41 -13.47 10.50
CA ILE A 651 -4.49 -14.85 9.97
C ILE A 651 -4.66 -15.87 11.10
N ASP A 652 -3.94 -15.69 12.23
CA ASP A 652 -4.08 -16.52 13.42
C ASP A 652 -5.51 -16.43 14.01
N ASN A 653 -6.08 -15.21 14.08
CA ASN A 653 -7.46 -14.98 14.52
C ASN A 653 -8.50 -15.63 13.57
N MET A 654 -8.15 -15.87 12.31
CA MET A 654 -8.98 -16.63 11.35
C MET A 654 -8.84 -18.16 11.52
N GLY A 655 -7.97 -18.63 12.43
CA GLY A 655 -7.81 -20.03 12.79
C GLY A 655 -6.81 -20.81 11.92
N PHE A 656 -6.00 -20.12 11.11
CA PHE A 656 -4.94 -20.79 10.33
C PHE A 656 -3.76 -21.16 11.24
N GLN A 657 -3.34 -22.43 11.20
CA GLN A 657 -2.22 -22.94 11.99
C GLN A 657 -1.12 -23.58 11.14
N SER A 658 -1.46 -24.15 9.99
CA SER A 658 -0.48 -24.74 9.06
C SER A 658 -1.09 -24.92 7.69
N GLY A 659 -0.26 -24.87 6.65
CA GLY A 659 -0.68 -25.11 5.27
C GLY A 659 0.35 -24.60 4.27
N ASN A 660 -0.06 -24.42 3.02
CA ASN A 660 0.77 -23.84 1.97
C ASN A 660 0.62 -22.31 1.98
N VAL A 661 1.72 -21.60 2.23
CA VAL A 661 1.76 -20.12 2.30
C VAL A 661 2.52 -19.57 1.11
N LEU A 662 1.88 -18.71 0.33
CA LEU A 662 2.46 -18.02 -0.83
C LEU A 662 2.83 -16.57 -0.48
N GLU A 663 4.03 -16.14 -0.86
CA GLU A 663 4.43 -14.74 -0.93
C GLU A 663 4.86 -14.40 -2.38
N PRO A 664 3.98 -13.77 -3.20
CA PRO A 664 4.19 -13.65 -4.64
C PRO A 664 5.15 -12.53 -5.08
N ALA A 665 5.58 -11.67 -4.17
CA ALA A 665 6.55 -10.58 -4.39
C ALA A 665 7.42 -10.44 -3.13
N MET A 666 8.22 -11.47 -2.84
CA MET A 666 8.75 -11.66 -1.48
C MET A 666 9.93 -10.76 -1.09
N GLY A 667 10.64 -10.17 -2.05
CA GLY A 667 11.94 -9.56 -1.78
C GLY A 667 12.90 -10.54 -1.11
N THR A 668 13.60 -10.12 -0.06
CA THR A 668 14.40 -11.02 0.81
C THR A 668 13.55 -11.86 1.76
N GLY A 669 12.22 -11.72 1.78
CA GLY A 669 11.24 -12.56 2.49
C GLY A 669 10.99 -12.20 3.95
N ASN A 670 10.76 -10.92 4.28
CA ASN A 670 10.46 -10.50 5.66
C ASN A 670 9.25 -11.23 6.27
N PHE A 671 8.25 -11.60 5.46
CA PHE A 671 7.10 -12.35 5.93
C PHE A 671 7.51 -13.76 6.40
N PHE A 672 8.36 -14.46 5.65
CA PHE A 672 8.88 -15.77 6.08
C PHE A 672 9.70 -15.67 7.37
N GLY A 673 10.57 -14.64 7.47
CA GLY A 673 11.42 -14.43 8.64
C GLY A 673 10.66 -14.11 9.92
N LEU A 674 9.42 -13.63 9.80
CA LEU A 674 8.52 -13.28 10.91
C LEU A 674 7.33 -14.23 11.06
N LEU A 675 7.32 -15.35 10.35
CA LEU A 675 6.29 -16.39 10.48
C LEU A 675 6.20 -16.84 11.96
N PRO A 676 5.01 -16.81 12.59
CA PRO A 676 4.84 -17.16 13.99
C PRO A 676 5.24 -18.60 14.32
N GLU A 677 5.59 -18.85 15.59
CA GLU A 677 5.91 -20.21 16.07
C GLU A 677 4.74 -21.18 15.88
N SER A 678 3.51 -20.71 16.08
CA SER A 678 2.28 -21.50 15.84
C SER A 678 2.11 -21.96 14.39
N MET A 679 2.80 -21.32 13.44
CA MET A 679 2.66 -21.58 12.00
C MET A 679 3.89 -22.24 11.35
N GLN A 680 4.89 -22.66 12.13
CA GLN A 680 6.14 -23.20 11.58
C GLN A 680 6.00 -24.51 10.78
N ALA A 681 4.91 -25.25 10.98
CA ALA A 681 4.62 -26.45 10.18
C ALA A 681 4.15 -26.12 8.74
N SER A 682 4.01 -24.83 8.39
CA SER A 682 3.60 -24.40 7.06
C SER A 682 4.70 -24.61 6.02
N LYS A 683 4.29 -24.95 4.79
CA LYS A 683 5.18 -24.98 3.62
C LYS A 683 5.18 -23.60 2.99
N LEU A 684 6.38 -23.03 2.81
CA LEU A 684 6.57 -21.66 2.34
C LEU A 684 6.93 -21.63 0.85
N TYR A 685 6.24 -20.79 0.09
CA TYR A 685 6.41 -20.62 -1.35
C TYR A 685 6.58 -19.16 -1.70
N GLY A 686 7.72 -18.81 -2.27
CA GLY A 686 8.07 -17.42 -2.58
C GLY A 686 8.26 -17.20 -4.07
N VAL A 687 7.88 -16.03 -4.56
CA VAL A 687 8.20 -15.58 -5.92
C VAL A 687 8.87 -14.22 -5.83
N GLU A 688 10.03 -14.08 -6.48
CA GLU A 688 10.78 -12.82 -6.53
C GLU A 688 11.28 -12.55 -7.96
N LEU A 689 11.08 -11.32 -8.43
CA LEU A 689 11.46 -10.89 -9.77
C LEU A 689 12.96 -10.62 -9.87
N ASP A 690 13.54 -9.96 -8.87
CA ASP A 690 14.95 -9.57 -8.88
C ASP A 690 15.87 -10.76 -8.53
N SER A 691 16.81 -11.05 -9.43
CA SER A 691 17.70 -12.20 -9.31
C SER A 691 18.57 -12.16 -8.04
N LEU A 692 19.16 -11.01 -7.74
CA LEU A 692 20.04 -10.88 -6.57
C LEU A 692 19.23 -11.08 -5.29
N THR A 693 18.10 -10.39 -5.18
CA THR A 693 17.21 -10.44 -4.03
C THR A 693 16.65 -11.85 -3.81
N GLY A 694 16.19 -12.52 -4.86
CA GLY A 694 15.69 -13.89 -4.79
C GLY A 694 16.76 -14.93 -4.42
N ARG A 695 18.02 -14.73 -4.84
CA ARG A 695 19.15 -15.60 -4.43
C ARG A 695 19.50 -15.41 -2.95
N ILE A 696 19.41 -14.18 -2.43
CA ILE A 696 19.52 -13.91 -0.99
C ILE A 696 18.39 -14.62 -0.24
N ALA A 697 17.14 -14.48 -0.69
CA ALA A 697 15.99 -15.12 -0.06
C ALA A 697 16.14 -16.65 0.02
N LYS A 698 16.67 -17.31 -1.02
CA LYS A 698 16.97 -18.75 -1.01
C LYS A 698 17.99 -19.18 0.05
N GLN A 699 18.93 -18.32 0.37
CA GLN A 699 19.92 -18.60 1.42
C GLN A 699 19.38 -18.32 2.82
N LEU A 700 18.45 -17.36 2.94
CA LEU A 700 17.74 -17.07 4.19
C LEU A 700 16.70 -18.14 4.51
N TYR A 701 15.96 -18.65 3.53
CA TYR A 701 14.90 -19.64 3.74
C TYR A 701 15.18 -20.92 2.95
N GLN A 702 16.16 -21.67 3.44
CA GLN A 702 16.73 -22.84 2.77
C GLN A 702 15.74 -24.02 2.66
N THR A 703 14.67 -24.03 3.46
CA THR A 703 13.60 -25.04 3.38
C THR A 703 12.42 -24.61 2.51
N ALA A 704 12.33 -23.33 2.14
CA ALA A 704 11.24 -22.76 1.35
C ALA A 704 11.40 -23.00 -0.16
N SER A 705 10.28 -23.07 -0.87
CA SER A 705 10.23 -23.19 -2.33
C SER A 705 10.20 -21.80 -2.98
N ILE A 706 11.38 -21.26 -3.32
CA ILE A 706 11.50 -19.91 -3.87
C ILE A 706 11.79 -19.93 -5.38
N THR A 707 10.93 -19.26 -6.15
CA THR A 707 11.06 -19.09 -7.59
C THR A 707 11.58 -17.69 -7.91
N ILE A 708 12.70 -17.63 -8.64
CA ILE A 708 13.28 -16.36 -9.10
C ILE A 708 12.77 -16.08 -10.51
N ALA A 709 11.61 -15.45 -10.60
CA ALA A 709 10.95 -15.07 -11.83
C ALA A 709 9.87 -14.02 -11.54
N GLY A 710 9.43 -13.31 -12.57
CA GLY A 710 8.21 -12.52 -12.46
C GLY A 710 7.00 -13.40 -12.17
N PHE A 711 6.05 -12.89 -11.37
CA PHE A 711 4.85 -13.64 -10.98
C PHE A 711 4.03 -14.10 -12.19
N GLU A 712 4.13 -13.39 -13.33
CA GLU A 712 3.54 -13.79 -14.62
C GLU A 712 4.07 -15.10 -15.18
N LYS A 713 5.31 -15.46 -14.83
CA LYS A 713 5.95 -16.70 -15.27
C LYS A 713 5.90 -17.80 -14.22
N SER A 714 5.30 -17.53 -13.06
CA SER A 714 5.13 -18.55 -12.02
C SER A 714 4.23 -19.69 -12.53
N ILE A 715 4.72 -20.92 -12.40
CA ILE A 715 4.01 -22.15 -12.75
C ILE A 715 3.29 -22.77 -11.55
N THR A 716 3.07 -22.00 -10.48
CA THR A 716 2.36 -22.47 -9.28
C THR A 716 0.94 -22.93 -9.64
N PRO A 717 0.50 -24.10 -9.14
CA PRO A 717 -0.84 -24.63 -9.44
C PRO A 717 -1.95 -23.71 -8.91
N ASP A 718 -3.11 -23.79 -9.57
CA ASP A 718 -4.32 -23.13 -9.11
C ASP A 718 -4.94 -23.89 -7.93
N ASN A 719 -5.66 -23.18 -7.06
CA ASN A 719 -6.31 -23.74 -5.86
C ASN A 719 -5.37 -24.55 -4.94
N PHE A 720 -4.11 -24.16 -4.84
CA PHE A 720 -3.09 -24.92 -4.11
C PHE A 720 -2.73 -24.31 -2.74
N PHE A 721 -2.81 -22.98 -2.61
CA PHE A 721 -2.39 -22.28 -1.40
C PHE A 721 -3.55 -22.09 -0.42
N ASP A 722 -3.25 -22.24 0.87
CA ASP A 722 -4.18 -21.93 1.96
C ASP A 722 -4.16 -20.44 2.30
N VAL A 723 -2.97 -19.84 2.22
CA VAL A 723 -2.75 -18.42 2.51
C VAL A 723 -1.84 -17.85 1.42
N ALA A 724 -2.20 -16.68 0.90
CA ALA A 724 -1.26 -15.79 0.24
C ALA A 724 -1.09 -14.53 1.09
N ILE A 725 0.15 -14.16 1.39
CA ILE A 725 0.48 -13.03 2.24
C ILE A 725 1.62 -12.22 1.61
N GLY A 726 1.60 -10.90 1.71
CA GLY A 726 2.72 -10.10 1.28
C GLY A 726 2.41 -8.63 1.02
N ASN A 727 3.44 -7.91 0.58
CA ASN A 727 3.34 -6.56 0.07
C ASN A 727 3.50 -6.60 -1.45
N ILE A 728 2.39 -6.47 -2.17
CA ILE A 728 2.39 -6.60 -3.63
C ILE A 728 2.80 -5.29 -4.31
N PRO A 729 3.29 -5.32 -5.57
CA PRO A 729 3.74 -4.11 -6.25
C PRO A 729 2.60 -3.13 -6.54
N PHE A 730 2.91 -1.83 -6.41
CA PHE A 730 2.01 -0.73 -6.75
C PHE A 730 2.47 -0.02 -8.02
N GLY A 731 1.53 0.37 -8.88
CA GLY A 731 1.85 1.19 -10.05
C GLY A 731 0.76 1.21 -11.12
N ALA A 732 0.80 2.23 -11.97
CA ALA A 732 -0.08 2.36 -13.14
C ALA A 732 0.55 1.76 -14.39
N TYR A 733 1.02 0.52 -14.30
CA TYR A 733 1.55 -0.26 -15.44
C TYR A 733 0.96 -1.67 -15.43
N LYS A 734 1.09 -2.37 -16.55
CA LYS A 734 0.49 -3.70 -16.76
C LYS A 734 1.57 -4.74 -16.95
N ILE A 735 1.27 -5.96 -16.52
CA ILE A 735 2.11 -7.12 -16.75
C ILE A 735 1.47 -7.96 -17.86
N PRO A 736 2.20 -8.27 -18.94
CA PRO A 736 1.69 -9.13 -20.00
C PRO A 736 1.60 -10.57 -19.49
N ASP A 737 0.39 -11.09 -19.41
CA ASP A 737 0.09 -12.47 -19.02
C ASP A 737 -1.19 -12.90 -19.76
N ALA A 738 -1.05 -13.80 -20.74
CA ALA A 738 -2.11 -14.14 -21.68
C ALA A 738 -3.41 -14.63 -21.00
N ALA A 739 -3.33 -15.23 -19.81
CA ALA A 739 -4.50 -15.67 -19.05
C ALA A 739 -5.34 -14.48 -18.54
N TYR A 740 -4.69 -13.35 -18.24
CA TYR A 740 -5.28 -12.18 -17.60
C TYR A 740 -5.35 -10.93 -18.50
N ASP A 741 -4.65 -10.91 -19.64
CA ASP A 741 -4.58 -9.76 -20.56
C ASP A 741 -5.96 -9.20 -20.95
N LYS A 742 -6.96 -10.08 -21.08
CA LYS A 742 -8.35 -9.70 -21.40
C LYS A 742 -9.00 -8.78 -20.36
N HIS A 743 -8.53 -8.81 -19.11
CA HIS A 743 -9.06 -8.00 -18.01
C HIS A 743 -8.37 -6.65 -17.88
N ASN A 744 -7.24 -6.46 -18.56
CA ASN A 744 -6.56 -5.16 -18.65
C ASN A 744 -6.13 -4.58 -17.28
N PHE A 745 -5.82 -5.45 -16.32
CA PHE A 745 -5.46 -5.10 -14.95
C PHE A 745 -4.19 -4.25 -14.86
N MET A 746 -4.18 -3.28 -13.94
CA MET A 746 -2.93 -2.67 -13.47
C MET A 746 -2.17 -3.67 -12.59
N VAL A 747 -0.87 -3.46 -12.35
CA VAL A 747 -0.03 -4.42 -11.64
C VAL A 747 -0.62 -4.86 -10.29
N HIS A 748 -1.18 -3.93 -9.53
CA HIS A 748 -1.79 -4.20 -8.24
C HIS A 748 -2.97 -5.19 -8.36
N ASP A 749 -3.94 -4.88 -9.24
CA ASP A 749 -5.10 -5.74 -9.49
C ASP A 749 -4.72 -7.08 -10.12
N TYR A 750 -3.67 -7.10 -10.94
CA TYR A 750 -3.14 -8.30 -11.55
C TYR A 750 -2.62 -9.28 -10.48
N PHE A 751 -1.88 -8.78 -9.48
CA PHE A 751 -1.39 -9.60 -8.37
C PHE A 751 -2.54 -10.19 -7.56
N PHE A 752 -3.61 -9.42 -7.31
CA PHE A 752 -4.84 -9.96 -6.69
C PHE A 752 -5.50 -11.02 -7.57
N ALA A 753 -5.76 -10.72 -8.84
CA ALA A 753 -6.47 -11.61 -9.76
C ALA A 753 -5.75 -12.95 -9.93
N LYS A 754 -4.43 -12.92 -10.17
CA LYS A 754 -3.65 -14.14 -10.30
C LYS A 754 -3.59 -14.91 -8.98
N THR A 755 -3.40 -14.22 -7.86
CA THR A 755 -3.37 -14.88 -6.54
C THR A 755 -4.70 -15.54 -6.19
N LEU A 756 -5.84 -14.94 -6.58
CA LEU A 756 -7.17 -15.54 -6.39
C LEU A 756 -7.29 -16.90 -7.08
N ASP A 757 -6.69 -17.08 -8.26
CA ASP A 757 -6.67 -18.38 -8.92
C ASP A 757 -5.72 -19.36 -8.21
N LYS A 758 -4.66 -18.87 -7.55
CA LYS A 758 -3.66 -19.70 -6.85
C LYS A 758 -4.14 -20.17 -5.48
N VAL A 759 -4.93 -19.38 -4.79
CA VAL A 759 -5.46 -19.70 -3.45
C VAL A 759 -6.72 -20.55 -3.57
N ARG A 760 -6.82 -21.61 -2.78
CA ARG A 760 -8.00 -22.50 -2.82
C ARG A 760 -9.25 -21.80 -2.31
N ALA A 761 -10.41 -22.32 -2.67
CA ALA A 761 -11.67 -21.90 -2.08
C ALA A 761 -11.61 -21.98 -0.53
N GLY A 762 -11.96 -20.86 0.12
CA GLY A 762 -11.88 -20.70 1.58
C GLY A 762 -10.48 -20.41 2.13
N GLY A 763 -9.47 -20.26 1.27
CA GLY A 763 -8.16 -19.74 1.65
C GLY A 763 -8.16 -18.22 1.85
N VAL A 764 -7.07 -17.69 2.38
CA VAL A 764 -6.94 -16.27 2.76
C VAL A 764 -5.94 -15.56 1.85
N ILE A 765 -6.30 -14.37 1.36
CA ILE A 765 -5.35 -13.43 0.75
C ILE A 765 -5.21 -12.24 1.70
N ALA A 766 -4.01 -12.05 2.23
CA ALA A 766 -3.65 -10.97 3.13
C ALA A 766 -2.57 -10.10 2.47
N PHE A 767 -2.99 -9.09 1.72
CA PHE A 767 -2.09 -8.14 1.06
C PHE A 767 -2.18 -6.74 1.66
N ILE A 768 -1.05 -6.03 1.60
CA ILE A 768 -0.98 -4.60 1.87
C ILE A 768 -1.44 -3.84 0.61
N THR A 769 -2.31 -2.84 0.77
CA THR A 769 -2.83 -1.95 -0.29
C THR A 769 -2.66 -0.48 0.06
#